data_AF-A0A922F1G5-F1
#
_entry.id   AF-A0A922F1G5-F1
#
_cell.length_a   1.000
_cell.length_b   1.000
_cell.length_c   1.000
_cell.angle_alpha   90.00
_cell.angle_beta   90.00
_cell.angle_gamma   90.00
#
_symmetry.space_group_name_H-M   'P 1'
#
loop_
_entity.id
_entity.type
_entity.pdbx_description
1 polymer ?
#
loop_
_entity_poly.entity_id
_entity_poly.type
_entity_poly.pdbx_seq_one_letter_code
_entity_poly.pdbx_strand_id
1 'polypeptide(L)'
;MRTITMVSPNIFPRGHCDLKEAQHAHFSKTSASASRQTMTEELMEDTSKDDPVSGDSIRRRFLNFYASRGHKVLPSASLVPDDPTVLLTIAGMLQFKPIFLGKVPRQVPCATTAQRCIRTNDVENVGRTARHHTFFEMLGNFSFGDYFKKKAIRWAWELSTIEFGLPAERLWISIYEDDDEAFKIWHDEVGVPVERIKRMGEDDNFWTSGVTGPCGPCSEIYYDFHPERGILDTDLGDDTRFIEFYNLVFMQYNKTEDGTLEPLKQKNIDTGLGLERMARILQKVPNNYETDLIYPIIEKAAELANVSYVLADDHTKMNLKIIGDHLRAIVYLISDGVFPSNIGRGYVVRRLIRRAVRTGKLLGIKGDGRGNVEGAFLPIVAEKVIELSTHIDADVKDRASRILEELKREELRFVQTLERGEKLLEEMLADAFLHAKENGTAPCLSGKDAFLLYDTYGFPVEITKEVAEERGASVDVNGFDVEMENQRRQSQAAHSAVKLAVGNGADITEDVPDTEFLGYETLYARALVESLLVNGNPVMQVSDGSEVEVLLNRTPFYAESGGQIADHGFLYFSDGESREKAVVEIKDVQKSFGNIFVHKGTIREGVLEVGREVEATVDAKLRQRAKVHHTATHLLQAALKKVVGQETSQAGSLVAFDRLRFDFNFHRPLHENEIVEIEGIINKWIGDATLLQTKVMPLVDAKRAGAIAMFGEKYGEQV
;
A
#
# COMPACT_ATOMS: atom_id res chain seq x y z
N MET A 1 -23.28 27.41 -53.26
CA MET A 1 -22.88 28.21 -54.46
C MET A 1 -21.60 27.62 -55.05
N ARG A 2 -21.22 27.97 -56.28
CA ARG A 2 -20.15 27.35 -57.11
C ARG A 2 -18.74 27.56 -56.49
N THR A 3 -17.70 26.71 -56.59
CA THR A 3 -16.94 26.10 -57.74
C THR A 3 -16.31 27.18 -58.66
N ILE A 4 -15.06 27.13 -59.18
CA ILE A 4 -14.03 26.08 -59.49
C ILE A 4 -12.60 26.67 -59.14
N THR A 5 -11.43 25.99 -59.03
CA THR A 5 -10.49 25.62 -60.14
C THR A 5 -9.19 24.93 -59.66
N MET A 6 -8.68 23.94 -60.43
CA MET A 6 -7.39 23.22 -60.27
C MET A 6 -6.31 23.70 -61.26
N VAL A 7 -5.02 23.34 -61.05
CA VAL A 7 -4.09 22.95 -62.14
C VAL A 7 -3.11 21.84 -61.68
N SER A 8 -2.88 20.85 -62.56
CA SER A 8 -1.71 19.95 -62.65
C SER A 8 -1.54 19.59 -64.15
N PRO A 9 -0.41 19.06 -64.67
CA PRO A 9 -0.15 17.60 -64.57
C PRO A 9 1.31 17.09 -64.77
N ASN A 10 1.51 15.75 -64.60
CA ASN A 10 2.45 14.85 -65.32
C ASN A 10 3.98 14.90 -65.03
N ILE A 11 4.81 13.83 -65.13
CA ILE A 11 4.70 12.43 -65.67
C ILE A 11 5.77 11.46 -65.01
N PHE A 12 5.59 10.13 -65.10
CA PHE A 12 6.47 8.99 -64.64
C PHE A 12 7.54 8.56 -65.73
N PRO A 13 8.47 7.55 -65.61
CA PRO A 13 8.44 6.28 -64.84
C PRO A 13 9.78 5.73 -64.26
N ARG A 14 9.76 4.44 -63.84
CA ARG A 14 10.79 3.64 -63.12
C ARG A 14 11.97 3.09 -63.97
N GLY A 15 13.03 2.62 -63.31
CA GLY A 15 13.97 1.61 -63.84
C GLY A 15 14.88 0.95 -62.77
N HIS A 16 14.98 -0.38 -62.75
CA HIS A 16 15.95 -1.19 -61.99
C HIS A 16 17.09 -1.66 -62.92
N CYS A 17 18.30 -1.85 -62.40
CA CYS A 17 19.15 -3.02 -62.71
C CYS A 17 20.36 -3.14 -61.75
N ASP A 18 20.68 -4.38 -61.37
CA ASP A 18 21.97 -4.78 -60.80
C ASP A 18 23.09 -4.75 -61.84
N LEU A 19 24.35 -4.72 -61.40
CA LEU A 19 25.38 -5.63 -61.93
C LEU A 19 26.57 -5.77 -60.96
N LYS A 20 27.07 -7.00 -60.85
CA LYS A 20 28.26 -7.37 -60.08
C LYS A 20 29.52 -7.08 -60.89
N GLU A 21 30.64 -6.86 -60.21
CA GLU A 21 31.88 -7.59 -60.54
C GLU A 21 32.81 -7.70 -59.33
N ALA A 22 33.70 -8.68 -59.35
CA ALA A 22 34.59 -9.04 -58.25
C ALA A 22 36.00 -9.31 -58.81
N GLN A 23 37.04 -9.27 -57.97
CA GLN A 23 38.01 -10.37 -57.80
C GLN A 23 39.18 -10.04 -56.84
N HIS A 24 39.65 -11.11 -56.19
CA HIS A 24 40.97 -11.41 -55.59
C HIS A 24 41.88 -10.25 -55.09
N ALA A 25 42.18 -10.13 -53.80
CA ALA A 25 42.91 -11.04 -52.90
C ALA A 25 44.44 -11.07 -53.09
N HIS A 26 45.18 -10.63 -52.06
CA HIS A 26 46.54 -11.10 -51.78
C HIS A 26 46.89 -11.01 -50.29
N PHE A 27 47.45 -12.09 -49.74
CA PHE A 27 48.00 -12.16 -48.37
C PHE A 27 49.41 -11.56 -48.30
N SER A 28 49.75 -10.95 -47.17
CA SER A 28 51.14 -10.92 -46.67
C SER A 28 51.16 -10.86 -45.15
N LYS A 29 52.01 -11.68 -44.52
CA LYS A 29 52.33 -11.65 -43.09
C LYS A 29 53.69 -10.99 -42.91
N THR A 30 53.87 -10.13 -41.90
CA THR A 30 55.11 -10.11 -41.10
C THR A 30 54.91 -9.38 -39.77
N SER A 31 55.47 -9.96 -38.71
CA SER A 31 55.63 -9.38 -37.39
C SER A 31 56.96 -8.62 -37.27
N ALA A 32 56.99 -7.49 -36.56
CA ALA A 32 58.18 -6.99 -35.88
C ALA A 32 57.80 -6.04 -34.74
N SER A 33 58.58 -6.07 -33.66
CA SER A 33 58.31 -5.36 -32.40
C SER A 33 59.20 -4.13 -32.18
N ALA A 34 58.68 -3.22 -31.34
CA ALA A 34 59.42 -2.33 -30.43
C ALA A 34 60.02 -1.00 -30.96
N SER A 35 59.46 0.10 -30.43
CA SER A 35 60.23 1.19 -29.83
C SER A 35 59.37 1.98 -28.84
N ARG A 36 59.82 2.16 -27.59
CA ARG A 36 59.19 3.06 -26.61
C ARG A 36 59.65 4.50 -26.86
N GLN A 37 58.72 5.46 -26.86
CA GLN A 37 58.94 6.78 -26.25
C GLN A 37 57.59 7.44 -25.88
N THR A 38 57.65 8.46 -25.02
CA THR A 38 56.60 8.85 -24.07
C THR A 38 55.91 10.18 -24.38
N MET A 39 54.79 10.40 -23.68
CA MET A 39 53.91 11.59 -23.66
C MET A 39 52.93 11.63 -24.86
N THR A 40 51.66 12.02 -24.67
CA THR A 40 51.08 12.90 -23.64
C THR A 40 49.73 12.38 -23.12
N GLU A 41 49.25 12.92 -22.00
CA GLU A 41 47.87 12.72 -21.53
C GLU A 41 46.84 13.22 -22.55
N GLU A 42 45.89 12.36 -22.93
CA GLU A 42 44.45 12.62 -23.06
C GLU A 42 43.74 11.34 -23.56
N LEU A 43 42.42 11.25 -23.32
CA LEU A 43 41.55 10.13 -23.74
C LEU A 43 41.79 8.78 -23.03
N MET A 44 41.44 8.73 -21.75
CA MET A 44 40.75 7.55 -21.21
C MET A 44 39.28 7.93 -20.97
N GLU A 45 38.37 7.35 -21.76
CA GLU A 45 36.95 7.36 -21.46
C GLU A 45 36.72 6.53 -20.18
N ASP A 46 36.14 7.15 -19.16
CA ASP A 46 35.85 6.50 -17.88
C ASP A 46 34.55 5.68 -17.98
N THR A 47 34.66 4.46 -18.49
CA THR A 47 33.65 3.42 -18.23
C THR A 47 33.90 2.86 -16.84
N SER A 48 33.21 3.43 -15.85
CA SER A 48 33.32 3.02 -14.45
C SER A 48 33.10 1.51 -14.30
N LYS A 49 34.06 0.84 -13.64
CA LYS A 49 33.96 -0.58 -13.34
C LYS A 49 32.94 -0.80 -12.23
N ASP A 50 32.09 -1.81 -12.37
CA ASP A 50 31.33 -2.37 -11.26
C ASP A 50 32.28 -2.75 -10.12
N ASP A 51 32.19 -2.07 -8.98
CA ASP A 51 32.88 -2.50 -7.77
C ASP A 51 32.29 -3.84 -7.31
N PRO A 52 33.10 -4.88 -7.01
CA PRO A 52 32.61 -6.23 -6.70
C PRO A 52 31.85 -6.33 -5.37
N VAL A 53 31.58 -5.22 -4.70
CA VAL A 53 30.89 -5.11 -3.40
C VAL A 53 29.75 -4.08 -3.40
N SER A 54 29.42 -3.47 -4.54
CA SER A 54 28.27 -2.53 -4.64
C SER A 54 26.94 -3.24 -4.34
N GLY A 55 25.94 -2.50 -3.88
CA GLY A 55 24.60 -3.04 -3.63
C GLY A 55 23.98 -3.69 -4.87
N ASP A 56 24.24 -3.13 -6.06
CA ASP A 56 23.77 -3.75 -7.31
C ASP A 56 24.57 -5.01 -7.71
N SER A 57 25.87 -5.05 -7.45
CA SER A 57 26.67 -6.27 -7.59
C SER A 57 26.15 -7.39 -6.66
N ILE A 58 25.85 -7.06 -5.40
CA ILE A 58 25.26 -7.99 -4.43
C ILE A 58 23.90 -8.51 -4.91
N ARG A 59 23.01 -7.61 -5.38
CA ARG A 59 21.71 -7.96 -5.95
C ARG A 59 21.85 -8.91 -7.15
N ARG A 60 22.70 -8.58 -8.12
CA ARG A 60 22.95 -9.42 -9.31
C ARG A 60 23.51 -10.79 -8.94
N ARG A 61 24.48 -10.86 -8.02
CA ARG A 61 25.10 -12.12 -7.57
C ARG A 61 24.10 -13.04 -6.89
N PHE A 62 23.28 -12.51 -5.98
CA PHE A 62 22.19 -13.27 -5.35
C PHE A 62 21.22 -13.87 -6.38
N LEU A 63 20.70 -13.04 -7.29
CA LEU A 63 19.72 -13.48 -8.29
C LEU A 63 20.32 -14.50 -9.26
N ASN A 64 21.56 -14.30 -9.71
CA ASN A 64 22.26 -15.23 -10.59
C ASN A 64 22.59 -16.56 -9.90
N PHE A 65 23.00 -16.52 -8.63
CA PHE A 65 23.28 -17.72 -7.82
C PHE A 65 22.06 -18.63 -7.74
N TYR A 66 20.87 -18.09 -7.48
CA TYR A 66 19.63 -18.86 -7.46
C TYR A 66 19.09 -19.19 -8.85
N ALA A 67 19.24 -18.31 -9.85
CA ALA A 67 18.89 -18.60 -11.23
C ALA A 67 19.66 -19.83 -11.77
N SER A 68 20.95 -19.94 -11.46
CA SER A 68 21.78 -21.11 -11.82
C SER A 68 21.34 -22.42 -11.15
N ARG A 69 20.52 -22.34 -10.09
CA ARG A 69 19.94 -23.47 -9.35
C ARG A 69 18.49 -23.78 -9.74
N GLY A 70 17.97 -23.11 -10.77
CA GLY A 70 16.64 -23.36 -11.34
C GLY A 70 15.53 -22.45 -10.82
N HIS A 71 15.83 -21.47 -9.97
CA HIS A 71 14.85 -20.48 -9.53
C HIS A 71 14.52 -19.51 -10.66
N LYS A 72 13.23 -19.25 -10.86
CA LYS A 72 12.81 -18.19 -11.78
C LYS A 72 13.08 -16.82 -11.14
N VAL A 73 13.95 -16.02 -11.73
CA VAL A 73 14.05 -14.58 -11.39
C VAL A 73 12.71 -13.91 -11.75
N LEU A 74 12.11 -13.27 -10.76
CA LEU A 74 10.86 -12.49 -10.88
C LEU A 74 11.13 -11.02 -10.46
N PRO A 75 10.38 -10.06 -11.00
CA PRO A 75 10.50 -8.66 -10.61
C PRO A 75 10.06 -8.43 -9.16
N SER A 76 10.42 -7.27 -8.61
CA SER A 76 9.85 -6.78 -7.36
C SER A 76 8.34 -6.58 -7.52
N ALA A 77 7.55 -7.04 -6.55
CA ALA A 77 6.16 -6.64 -6.43
C ALA A 77 6.04 -5.18 -5.97
N SER A 78 4.84 -4.62 -6.04
CA SER A 78 4.56 -3.27 -5.54
C SER A 78 4.68 -3.19 -4.02
N LEU A 79 5.05 -2.02 -3.51
CA LEU A 79 4.89 -1.61 -2.11
C LEU A 79 3.42 -1.50 -1.68
N VAL A 80 2.49 -1.43 -2.64
CA VAL A 80 1.04 -1.54 -2.44
C VAL A 80 0.62 -2.99 -2.70
N PRO A 81 0.43 -3.82 -1.66
CA PRO A 81 0.05 -5.22 -1.85
C PRO A 81 -1.44 -5.37 -2.18
N ASP A 82 -1.76 -6.41 -2.95
CA ASP A 82 -3.14 -6.89 -3.17
C ASP A 82 -3.77 -7.51 -1.89
N ASP A 83 -2.94 -7.89 -0.91
CA ASP A 83 -3.40 -8.46 0.36
C ASP A 83 -4.02 -7.38 1.26
N PRO A 84 -5.33 -7.43 1.56
CA PRO A 84 -6.01 -6.43 2.37
C PRO A 84 -5.62 -6.47 3.85
N THR A 85 -4.94 -7.52 4.34
CA THR A 85 -4.53 -7.61 5.76
C THR A 85 -3.29 -6.79 6.09
N VAL A 86 -2.60 -6.22 5.09
CA VAL A 86 -1.33 -5.50 5.28
C VAL A 86 -1.32 -4.17 4.54
N LEU A 87 -0.83 -3.12 5.23
CA LEU A 87 -0.84 -1.77 4.67
C LEU A 87 0.18 -1.62 3.53
N LEU A 88 1.39 -2.14 3.69
CA LEU A 88 2.47 -2.05 2.71
C LEU A 88 3.19 -3.40 2.61
N THR A 89 3.99 -3.59 1.55
CA THR A 89 4.81 -4.81 1.40
C THR A 89 5.96 -4.80 2.41
N ILE A 90 5.83 -5.63 3.45
CA ILE A 90 6.79 -5.74 4.57
C ILE A 90 7.89 -6.81 4.39
N ALA A 91 7.70 -7.73 3.43
CA ALA A 91 8.57 -8.90 3.23
C ALA A 91 8.47 -9.46 1.80
N GLY A 92 9.53 -10.14 1.35
CA GLY A 92 9.64 -10.80 0.03
C GLY A 92 8.53 -11.79 -0.27
N MET A 93 8.14 -12.57 0.73
CA MET A 93 7.16 -13.66 0.63
C MET A 93 5.74 -13.21 0.27
N LEU A 94 5.39 -11.93 0.50
CA LEU A 94 4.00 -11.47 0.51
C LEU A 94 3.31 -11.69 -0.84
N GLN A 95 4.03 -11.44 -1.94
CA GLN A 95 3.56 -11.69 -3.31
C GLN A 95 3.23 -13.16 -3.59
N PHE A 96 3.74 -14.09 -2.76
CA PHE A 96 3.53 -15.53 -2.88
C PHE A 96 2.64 -16.12 -1.77
N LYS A 97 2.15 -15.32 -0.81
CA LYS A 97 1.26 -15.76 0.28
C LYS A 97 0.05 -16.59 -0.19
N PRO A 98 -0.63 -16.28 -1.32
CA PRO A 98 -1.70 -17.13 -1.85
C PRO A 98 -1.24 -18.52 -2.32
N ILE A 99 0.02 -18.65 -2.77
CA ILE A 99 0.61 -19.93 -3.21
C ILE A 99 0.99 -20.77 -1.99
N PHE A 100 1.59 -20.17 -0.95
CA PHE A 100 1.92 -20.86 0.30
C PHE A 100 0.67 -21.40 1.01
N LEU A 101 -0.43 -20.63 0.99
CA LEU A 101 -1.74 -21.06 1.48
C LEU A 101 -2.46 -22.07 0.57
N GLY A 102 -1.92 -22.38 -0.61
CA GLY A 102 -2.57 -23.25 -1.60
C GLY A 102 -3.89 -22.71 -2.16
N LYS A 103 -4.14 -21.40 -2.06
CA LYS A 103 -5.30 -20.70 -2.64
C LYS A 103 -5.16 -20.52 -4.15
N VAL A 104 -3.92 -20.43 -4.64
CA VAL A 104 -3.58 -20.29 -6.06
C VAL A 104 -2.50 -21.33 -6.41
N PRO A 105 -2.56 -22.04 -7.55
CA PRO A 105 -1.52 -22.98 -7.96
C PRO A 105 -0.18 -22.26 -8.21
N ARG A 106 0.93 -22.89 -7.85
CA ARG A 106 2.28 -22.40 -8.17
C ARG A 106 2.47 -22.34 -9.70
N GLN A 107 2.98 -21.23 -10.21
CA GLN A 107 3.30 -21.08 -11.64
C GLN A 107 4.71 -21.58 -11.99
N VAL A 108 5.61 -21.55 -11.02
CA VAL A 108 6.99 -22.04 -11.08
C VAL A 108 7.28 -22.90 -9.85
N PRO A 109 8.25 -23.83 -9.89
CA PRO A 109 8.60 -24.62 -8.71
C PRO A 109 9.33 -23.79 -7.64
N CYS A 110 10.20 -22.89 -8.09
CA CYS A 110 11.05 -22.03 -7.27
C CYS A 110 11.15 -20.63 -7.90
N ALA A 111 11.27 -19.59 -7.07
CA ALA A 111 11.41 -18.20 -7.52
C ALA A 111 12.51 -17.45 -6.76
N THR A 112 13.06 -16.39 -7.32
CA THR A 112 13.96 -15.47 -6.61
C THR A 112 13.71 -14.02 -6.99
N THR A 113 13.80 -13.10 -6.02
CA THR A 113 13.44 -11.68 -6.18
C THR A 113 14.35 -10.78 -5.35
N ALA A 114 14.53 -9.54 -5.78
CA ALA A 114 14.91 -8.42 -4.92
C ALA A 114 13.64 -7.64 -4.58
N GLN A 115 13.03 -7.90 -3.42
CA GLN A 115 11.77 -7.26 -3.04
C GLN A 115 12.04 -5.94 -2.31
N ARG A 116 11.47 -4.85 -2.83
CA ARG A 116 11.38 -3.55 -2.16
C ARG A 116 10.42 -3.70 -0.98
N CYS A 117 10.83 -3.33 0.23
CA CYS A 117 10.04 -3.48 1.46
C CYS A 117 9.94 -2.15 2.21
N ILE A 118 8.80 -1.91 2.89
CA ILE A 118 8.62 -0.82 3.86
C ILE A 118 8.27 -1.39 5.24
N ARG A 119 8.91 -0.89 6.30
CA ARG A 119 8.55 -1.17 7.70
C ARG A 119 8.26 0.11 8.47
N THR A 120 7.02 0.26 8.91
CA THR A 120 6.54 1.44 9.65
C THR A 120 6.80 1.37 11.15
N ASN A 121 6.96 0.16 11.70
CA ASN A 121 7.35 -0.09 13.08
C ASN A 121 8.78 0.40 13.39
N ASP A 122 9.68 0.33 12.39
CA ASP A 122 11.10 0.63 12.55
C ASP A 122 11.44 2.12 12.39
N VAL A 123 10.47 2.97 12.00
CA VAL A 123 10.66 4.40 11.72
C VAL A 123 11.34 5.14 12.88
N GLU A 124 10.96 4.84 14.12
CA GLU A 124 11.58 5.48 15.30
C GLU A 124 13.02 5.02 15.56
N ASN A 125 13.45 3.88 15.02
CA ASN A 125 14.82 3.36 15.16
C ASN A 125 15.77 3.85 14.06
N VAL A 126 15.22 4.47 13.00
CA VAL A 126 16.00 5.06 11.89
C VAL A 126 16.86 6.22 12.39
N GLY A 127 18.10 6.27 11.91
CA GLY A 127 19.15 7.20 12.34
C GLY A 127 19.72 6.90 13.73
N ARG A 128 18.87 6.53 14.70
CA ARG A 128 19.23 6.22 16.10
C ARG A 128 20.04 4.92 16.20
N THR A 129 19.62 3.88 15.47
CA THR A 129 20.31 2.57 15.43
C THR A 129 21.12 2.41 14.15
N ALA A 130 22.15 1.56 14.17
CA ALA A 130 23.05 1.34 13.03
C ALA A 130 22.47 0.50 11.87
N ARG A 131 21.27 -0.09 12.03
CA ARG A 131 20.75 -1.14 11.13
C ARG A 131 19.28 -1.06 10.70
N HIS A 132 18.45 -0.22 11.33
CA HIS A 132 17.03 -0.13 11.00
C HIS A 132 16.77 0.84 9.85
N HIS A 133 15.79 0.51 9.01
CA HIS A 133 15.43 1.28 7.83
C HIS A 133 13.93 1.36 7.66
N THR A 134 13.42 2.48 7.14
CA THR A 134 12.03 2.55 6.69
C THR A 134 11.87 1.77 5.39
N PHE A 135 12.84 1.90 4.48
CA PHE A 135 12.91 1.20 3.19
C PHE A 135 14.18 0.37 3.07
N PHE A 136 14.02 -0.89 2.69
CA PHE A 136 15.14 -1.80 2.46
C PHE A 136 14.78 -2.82 1.38
N GLU A 137 15.77 -3.49 0.83
CA GLU A 137 15.56 -4.56 -0.14
C GLU A 137 15.81 -5.94 0.49
N MET A 138 14.79 -6.79 0.42
CA MET A 138 14.84 -8.18 0.85
C MET A 138 15.11 -9.08 -0.36
N LEU A 139 16.34 -9.59 -0.46
CA LEU A 139 16.70 -10.58 -1.46
C LEU A 139 16.19 -11.95 -0.99
N GLY A 140 15.35 -12.60 -1.78
CA GLY A 140 14.66 -13.83 -1.36
C GLY A 140 14.72 -14.95 -2.39
N ASN A 141 14.77 -16.19 -1.90
CA ASN A 141 14.59 -17.41 -2.68
C ASN A 141 13.43 -18.23 -2.11
N PHE A 142 12.50 -18.62 -2.96
CA PHE A 142 11.25 -19.25 -2.56
C PHE A 142 11.15 -20.65 -3.17
N SER A 143 10.73 -21.61 -2.35
CA SER A 143 10.41 -22.99 -2.77
C SER A 143 8.93 -23.24 -2.54
N PHE A 144 8.21 -23.60 -3.60
CA PHE A 144 6.79 -23.96 -3.52
C PHE A 144 6.66 -25.48 -3.55
N GLY A 145 7.18 -26.17 -2.52
CA GLY A 145 7.18 -27.62 -2.41
C GLY A 145 8.28 -28.37 -3.20
N ASP A 146 9.28 -27.69 -3.77
CA ASP A 146 10.34 -28.33 -4.58
C ASP A 146 11.55 -28.82 -3.75
N TYR A 147 11.92 -28.03 -2.74
CA TYR A 147 12.94 -28.35 -1.75
C TYR A 147 12.61 -27.75 -0.38
N PHE A 148 13.33 -28.22 0.64
CA PHE A 148 13.20 -27.78 2.03
C PHE A 148 14.59 -27.59 2.68
N LYS A 149 14.63 -27.50 4.02
CA LYS A 149 15.81 -27.21 4.88
C LYS A 149 17.17 -27.62 4.30
N LYS A 150 17.36 -28.90 3.97
CA LYS A 150 18.66 -29.42 3.50
C LYS A 150 19.25 -28.69 2.30
N LYS A 151 18.46 -28.35 1.27
CA LYS A 151 18.98 -27.54 0.15
C LYS A 151 19.08 -26.06 0.54
N ALA A 152 18.09 -25.53 1.27
CA ALA A 152 18.06 -24.13 1.70
C ALA A 152 19.30 -23.74 2.51
N ILE A 153 19.62 -24.49 3.57
CA ILE A 153 20.77 -24.28 4.45
C ILE A 153 22.09 -24.39 3.68
N ARG A 154 22.27 -25.46 2.89
CA ARG A 154 23.48 -25.66 2.08
C ARG A 154 23.72 -24.50 1.09
N TRP A 155 22.67 -24.06 0.39
CA TRP A 155 22.78 -22.97 -0.57
C TRP A 155 22.96 -21.61 0.11
N ALA A 156 22.34 -21.36 1.25
CA ALA A 156 22.55 -20.13 2.01
C ALA A 156 23.99 -20.02 2.55
N TRP A 157 24.56 -21.13 3.00
CA TRP A 157 25.98 -21.19 3.40
C TRP A 157 26.93 -21.03 2.22
N GLU A 158 26.69 -21.71 1.10
CA GLU A 158 27.49 -21.60 -0.12
C GLU A 158 27.44 -20.17 -0.70
N LEU A 159 26.25 -19.54 -0.70
CA LEU A 159 26.09 -18.14 -1.08
C LEU A 159 26.91 -17.23 -0.16
N SER A 160 26.85 -17.45 1.16
CA SER A 160 27.55 -16.61 2.14
C SER A 160 29.08 -16.76 2.05
N THR A 161 29.58 -17.99 1.99
CA THR A 161 31.01 -18.30 2.11
C THR A 161 31.76 -18.38 0.79
N ILE A 162 31.12 -18.84 -0.29
CA ILE A 162 31.76 -19.05 -1.60
C ILE A 162 31.44 -17.90 -2.55
N GLU A 163 30.15 -17.58 -2.74
CA GLU A 163 29.76 -16.49 -3.63
C GLU A 163 30.15 -15.14 -3.03
N PHE A 164 29.67 -14.78 -1.84
CA PHE A 164 30.00 -13.51 -1.17
C PHE A 164 31.38 -13.50 -0.51
N GLY A 165 32.02 -14.65 -0.29
CA GLY A 165 33.37 -14.73 0.26
C GLY A 165 33.48 -14.38 1.74
N LEU A 166 32.39 -14.50 2.51
CA LEU A 166 32.42 -14.26 3.96
C LEU A 166 33.25 -15.34 4.68
N PRO A 167 34.18 -14.98 5.58
CA PRO A 167 34.95 -15.95 6.34
C PRO A 167 34.03 -16.80 7.23
N ALA A 168 34.06 -18.12 7.06
CA ALA A 168 33.20 -19.07 7.78
C ALA A 168 33.35 -18.95 9.32
N GLU A 169 34.52 -18.57 9.81
CA GLU A 169 34.80 -18.36 11.22
C GLU A 169 34.16 -17.10 11.83
N ARG A 170 33.60 -16.22 11.00
CA ARG A 170 32.80 -15.06 11.43
C ARG A 170 31.30 -15.32 11.36
N LEU A 171 30.86 -16.46 10.85
CA LEU A 171 29.44 -16.79 10.72
C LEU A 171 28.94 -17.54 11.94
N TRP A 172 27.82 -17.08 12.49
CA TRP A 172 27.08 -17.69 13.59
C TRP A 172 25.66 -18.00 13.14
N ILE A 173 25.06 -19.03 13.71
CA ILE A 173 23.75 -19.56 13.31
C ILE A 173 22.81 -19.52 14.51
N SER A 174 21.59 -19.02 14.32
CA SER A 174 20.46 -19.31 15.21
C SER A 174 19.54 -20.38 14.59
N ILE A 175 18.91 -21.19 15.44
CA ILE A 175 17.85 -22.14 15.08
C ILE A 175 16.77 -22.11 16.15
N TYR A 176 15.53 -22.39 15.75
CA TYR A 176 14.44 -22.62 16.70
C TYR A 176 14.79 -23.74 17.67
N GLU A 177 14.45 -23.56 18.95
CA GLU A 177 14.88 -24.44 20.04
C GLU A 177 14.52 -25.93 19.84
N ASP A 178 13.39 -26.21 19.18
CA ASP A 178 12.95 -27.57 18.85
C ASP A 178 13.35 -28.06 17.44
N ASP A 179 14.09 -27.29 16.63
CA ASP A 179 14.47 -27.67 15.26
C ASP A 179 15.78 -28.49 15.17
N ASP A 180 15.70 -29.71 15.70
CA ASP A 180 16.74 -30.74 15.61
C ASP A 180 17.14 -31.14 14.17
N GLU A 181 16.27 -30.89 13.19
CA GLU A 181 16.55 -31.16 11.78
C GLU A 181 17.51 -30.10 11.22
N ALA A 182 17.24 -28.81 11.50
CA ALA A 182 18.13 -27.71 11.13
C ALA A 182 19.49 -27.83 11.83
N PHE A 183 19.51 -28.18 13.14
CA PHE A 183 20.76 -28.41 13.88
C PHE A 183 21.69 -29.42 13.18
N LYS A 184 21.16 -30.60 12.84
CA LYS A 184 21.92 -31.67 12.18
C LYS A 184 22.44 -31.27 10.80
N ILE A 185 21.66 -30.52 10.02
CA ILE A 185 22.11 -30.04 8.71
C ILE A 185 23.27 -29.03 8.88
N TRP A 186 23.15 -28.08 9.82
CA TRP A 186 24.20 -27.09 10.09
C TRP A 186 25.49 -27.72 10.64
N HIS A 187 25.38 -28.62 11.61
CA HIS A 187 26.53 -29.27 12.23
C HIS A 187 27.11 -30.39 11.35
N ASP A 188 26.32 -31.40 10.99
CA ASP A 188 26.82 -32.63 10.38
C ASP A 188 27.09 -32.51 8.87
N GLU A 189 26.33 -31.66 8.16
CA GLU A 189 26.44 -31.54 6.70
C GLU A 189 27.15 -30.27 6.21
N VAL A 190 27.00 -29.15 6.91
CA VAL A 190 27.69 -27.89 6.60
C VAL A 190 29.01 -27.77 7.37
N GLY A 191 29.11 -28.33 8.57
CA GLY A 191 30.32 -28.29 9.40
C GLY A 191 30.44 -27.04 10.28
N VAL A 192 29.33 -26.38 10.64
CA VAL A 192 29.35 -25.28 11.60
C VAL A 192 29.61 -25.85 13.01
N PRO A 193 30.62 -25.35 13.76
CA PRO A 193 30.89 -25.81 15.12
C PRO A 193 29.70 -25.59 16.07
N VAL A 194 29.46 -26.53 16.99
CA VAL A 194 28.32 -26.50 17.92
C VAL A 194 28.27 -25.20 18.72
N GLU A 195 29.41 -24.68 19.14
CA GLU A 195 29.53 -23.43 19.89
C GLU A 195 29.04 -22.20 19.12
N ARG A 196 28.94 -22.27 17.78
CA ARG A 196 28.39 -21.23 16.90
C ARG A 196 26.94 -21.47 16.44
N ILE A 197 26.29 -22.54 16.91
CA ILE A 197 24.87 -22.81 16.65
C ILE A 197 24.08 -22.56 17.95
N LYS A 198 23.31 -21.47 17.98
CA LYS A 198 22.47 -21.08 19.12
C LYS A 198 21.04 -21.56 18.92
N ARG A 199 20.44 -22.10 19.97
CA ARG A 199 18.99 -22.37 20.02
C ARG A 199 18.30 -21.17 20.66
N MET A 200 17.25 -20.66 20.01
CA MET A 200 16.47 -19.49 20.46
C MET A 200 14.96 -19.78 20.37
N GLY A 201 14.15 -19.00 21.09
CA GLY A 201 12.73 -19.29 21.32
C GLY A 201 11.80 -18.87 20.16
N GLU A 202 10.48 -18.86 20.42
CA GLU A 202 9.47 -18.47 19.42
C GLU A 202 9.67 -17.03 18.92
N ASP A 203 9.99 -16.09 19.82
CA ASP A 203 10.14 -14.66 19.49
C ASP A 203 11.29 -14.37 18.51
N ASP A 204 12.35 -15.19 18.52
CA ASP A 204 13.54 -15.02 17.66
C ASP A 204 13.52 -15.93 16.44
N ASN A 205 13.07 -17.18 16.59
CA ASN A 205 13.26 -18.23 15.59
C ASN A 205 11.97 -18.96 15.17
N PHE A 206 10.80 -18.38 15.40
CA PHE A 206 9.55 -18.86 14.80
C PHE A 206 8.85 -17.74 14.03
N TRP A 207 8.81 -17.87 12.70
CA TRP A 207 8.27 -16.83 11.84
C TRP A 207 6.79 -17.03 11.53
N THR A 208 6.01 -15.93 11.52
CA THR A 208 4.60 -15.91 11.15
C THR A 208 4.29 -14.82 10.13
N SER A 209 3.35 -15.07 9.20
CA SER A 209 2.95 -14.09 8.18
C SER A 209 2.01 -12.97 8.67
N GLY A 210 1.74 -12.94 9.98
CA GLY A 210 0.70 -12.14 10.64
C GLY A 210 -0.01 -12.95 11.72
N VAL A 211 -1.13 -12.43 12.23
CA VAL A 211 -1.98 -13.12 13.23
C VAL A 211 -2.42 -14.50 12.74
N THR A 212 -2.67 -14.63 11.44
CA THR A 212 -2.96 -15.91 10.76
C THR A 212 -2.16 -16.06 9.47
N GLY A 213 -2.08 -17.29 8.96
CA GLY A 213 -1.45 -17.62 7.68
C GLY A 213 -0.20 -18.50 7.82
N PRO A 214 0.60 -18.68 6.75
CA PRO A 214 1.75 -19.57 6.75
C PRO A 214 2.79 -19.15 7.79
N CYS A 215 3.38 -20.15 8.46
CA CYS A 215 4.37 -19.99 9.52
C CYS A 215 5.27 -21.22 9.64
N GLY A 216 6.31 -21.11 10.46
CA GLY A 216 7.19 -22.23 10.79
C GLY A 216 8.47 -21.78 11.52
N PRO A 217 9.26 -22.75 12.02
CA PRO A 217 10.57 -22.46 12.58
C PRO A 217 11.47 -21.86 11.50
N CYS A 218 12.41 -21.03 11.91
CA CYS A 218 13.43 -20.48 11.03
C CYS A 218 14.83 -20.67 11.61
N SER A 219 15.83 -20.32 10.79
CA SER A 219 17.23 -20.32 11.15
C SER A 219 17.89 -19.12 10.50
N GLU A 220 18.69 -18.38 11.25
CA GLU A 220 19.28 -17.13 10.78
C GLU A 220 20.81 -17.18 10.80
N ILE A 221 21.43 -16.44 9.88
CA ILE A 221 22.87 -16.31 9.76
C ILE A 221 23.29 -14.91 10.21
N TYR A 222 24.18 -14.87 11.20
CA TYR A 222 24.75 -13.64 11.76
C TYR A 222 26.21 -13.52 11.35
N TYR A 223 26.66 -12.28 11.15
CA TYR A 223 28.06 -11.94 10.95
C TYR A 223 28.65 -11.31 12.21
N ASP A 224 29.76 -11.87 12.71
CA ASP A 224 30.53 -11.38 13.85
C ASP A 224 31.53 -10.31 13.42
N PHE A 225 31.28 -9.05 13.78
CA PHE A 225 32.23 -7.97 13.58
C PHE A 225 33.43 -8.08 14.52
N HIS A 226 33.22 -8.60 15.74
CA HIS A 226 34.16 -8.59 16.86
C HIS A 226 34.49 -10.00 17.40
N PRO A 227 35.04 -10.92 16.57
CA PRO A 227 35.37 -12.28 16.99
C PRO A 227 36.44 -12.33 18.09
N GLU A 228 37.23 -11.26 18.28
CA GLU A 228 38.16 -11.11 19.39
C GLU A 228 37.49 -11.07 20.77
N ARG A 229 36.17 -10.82 20.85
CA ARG A 229 35.38 -10.92 22.09
C ARG A 229 35.16 -12.38 22.55
N GLY A 230 35.49 -13.38 21.72
CA GLY A 230 35.45 -14.79 22.09
C GLY A 230 34.05 -15.42 22.07
N ILE A 231 33.93 -16.66 22.56
CA ILE A 231 32.70 -17.48 22.48
C ILE A 231 31.90 -17.58 23.79
N LEU A 232 32.50 -17.16 24.91
CA LEU A 232 31.83 -17.15 26.22
C LEU A 232 30.76 -16.04 26.22
N ASP A 233 29.65 -16.29 26.92
CA ASP A 233 28.51 -15.38 27.11
C ASP A 233 28.04 -14.69 25.82
N THR A 234 28.13 -15.40 24.69
CA THR A 234 27.76 -14.88 23.37
C THR A 234 26.24 -14.79 23.23
N ASP A 235 25.74 -13.56 23.23
CA ASP A 235 24.40 -13.14 22.85
C ASP A 235 24.39 -12.69 21.37
N LEU A 236 23.51 -13.26 20.54
CA LEU A 236 23.35 -12.86 19.14
C LEU A 236 22.51 -11.58 18.96
N GLY A 237 21.83 -11.14 20.03
CA GLY A 237 21.15 -9.85 20.12
C GLY A 237 22.08 -8.65 20.39
N ASP A 238 23.38 -8.86 20.64
CA ASP A 238 24.37 -7.78 20.78
C ASP A 238 24.61 -7.09 19.42
N ASP A 239 23.80 -6.09 19.11
CA ASP A 239 23.92 -5.20 17.94
C ASP A 239 25.27 -4.47 17.84
N THR A 240 26.07 -4.44 18.90
CA THR A 240 27.44 -3.90 18.86
C THR A 240 28.47 -4.91 18.33
N ARG A 241 28.09 -6.19 18.20
CA ARG A 241 28.94 -7.29 17.76
C ARG A 241 28.41 -8.03 16.53
N PHE A 242 27.12 -8.36 16.53
CA PHE A 242 26.50 -9.19 15.49
C PHE A 242 25.59 -8.39 14.58
N ILE A 243 25.34 -8.95 13.41
CA ILE A 243 24.21 -8.57 12.57
C ILE A 243 23.65 -9.81 11.89
N GLU A 244 22.37 -10.11 12.15
CA GLU A 244 21.58 -11.01 11.30
C GLU A 244 21.56 -10.41 9.89
N PHE A 245 21.90 -11.19 8.87
CA PHE A 245 21.83 -10.72 7.48
C PHE A 245 21.03 -11.64 6.56
N TYR A 246 20.69 -12.86 7.00
CA TYR A 246 19.96 -13.84 6.22
C TYR A 246 19.12 -14.76 7.11
N ASN A 247 17.79 -14.63 7.03
CA ASN A 247 16.83 -15.52 7.67
C ASN A 247 16.30 -16.58 6.68
N LEU A 248 16.26 -17.84 7.11
CA LEU A 248 15.73 -19.00 6.38
C LEU A 248 14.47 -19.54 7.08
N VAL A 249 13.28 -19.25 6.56
CA VAL A 249 12.00 -19.69 7.13
C VAL A 249 11.55 -21.03 6.53
N PHE A 250 11.32 -22.00 7.41
CA PHE A 250 10.94 -23.36 7.07
C PHE A 250 9.41 -23.54 7.17
N MET A 251 8.67 -22.79 6.35
CA MET A 251 7.21 -22.77 6.32
C MET A 251 6.62 -24.18 6.19
N GLN A 252 5.95 -24.65 7.25
CA GLN A 252 5.34 -25.98 7.31
C GLN A 252 4.00 -26.01 8.04
N TYR A 253 3.58 -24.89 8.64
CA TYR A 253 2.31 -24.73 9.34
C TYR A 253 1.51 -23.52 8.81
N ASN A 254 0.22 -23.50 9.12
CA ASN A 254 -0.70 -22.39 8.96
C ASN A 254 -1.26 -22.06 10.36
N LYS A 255 -1.06 -20.83 10.83
CA LYS A 255 -1.60 -20.36 12.11
C LYS A 255 -3.05 -19.91 11.90
N THR A 256 -3.97 -20.48 12.66
CA THR A 256 -5.40 -20.13 12.68
C THR A 256 -5.70 -19.03 13.70
N GLU A 257 -6.91 -18.47 13.70
CA GLU A 257 -7.29 -17.30 14.54
C GLU A 257 -7.24 -17.59 16.05
N ASP A 258 -7.44 -18.85 16.45
CA ASP A 258 -7.28 -19.35 17.82
C ASP A 258 -5.82 -19.64 18.20
N GLY A 259 -4.87 -19.44 17.28
CA GLY A 259 -3.44 -19.70 17.45
C GLY A 259 -3.00 -21.13 17.15
N THR A 260 -3.91 -22.05 16.80
CA THR A 260 -3.59 -23.44 16.46
C THR A 260 -2.71 -23.52 15.19
N LEU A 261 -1.84 -24.53 15.12
CA LEU A 261 -0.90 -24.75 14.01
C LEU A 261 -1.33 -25.95 13.16
N GLU A 262 -1.90 -25.69 11.98
CA GLU A 262 -2.29 -26.73 11.02
C GLU A 262 -1.15 -27.04 10.02
N PRO A 263 -0.80 -28.30 9.73
CA PRO A 263 0.21 -28.62 8.72
C PRO A 263 -0.16 -28.13 7.30
N LEU A 264 0.77 -27.45 6.62
CA LEU A 264 0.59 -27.08 5.22
C LEU A 264 0.58 -28.31 4.31
N LYS A 265 -0.22 -28.28 3.23
CA LYS A 265 -0.29 -29.33 2.19
C LYS A 265 1.08 -29.69 1.59
N GLN A 266 2.00 -28.72 1.55
CA GLN A 266 3.37 -28.88 1.12
C GLN A 266 4.25 -27.97 1.99
N LYS A 267 5.45 -28.44 2.35
CA LYS A 267 6.45 -27.61 3.03
C LYS A 267 7.10 -26.67 2.04
N ASN A 268 7.31 -25.42 2.42
CA ASN A 268 7.84 -24.36 1.57
C ASN A 268 9.11 -23.77 2.16
N ILE A 269 9.85 -23.04 1.34
CA ILE A 269 10.96 -22.19 1.80
C ILE A 269 10.61 -20.76 1.46
N ASP A 270 10.78 -19.90 2.46
CA ASP A 270 10.88 -18.46 2.35
C ASP A 270 12.24 -18.06 2.95
N THR A 271 12.85 -17.01 2.43
CA THR A 271 14.10 -16.48 2.96
C THR A 271 14.18 -14.97 2.76
N GLY A 272 14.76 -14.26 3.71
CA GLY A 272 15.08 -12.84 3.55
C GLY A 272 16.55 -12.57 3.84
N LEU A 273 17.32 -12.18 2.83
CA LEU A 273 18.65 -11.60 2.98
C LEU A 273 18.53 -10.07 2.85
N GLY A 274 18.94 -9.34 3.88
CA GLY A 274 18.87 -7.87 3.88
C GLY A 274 20.01 -7.25 3.06
N LEU A 275 19.68 -6.64 1.91
CA LEU A 275 20.67 -6.08 1.00
C LEU A 275 21.59 -5.05 1.69
N GLU A 276 21.00 -4.12 2.43
CA GLU A 276 21.70 -3.06 3.17
C GLU A 276 22.66 -3.63 4.24
N ARG A 277 22.28 -4.76 4.85
CA ARG A 277 23.10 -5.45 5.87
C ARG A 277 24.28 -6.18 5.22
N MET A 278 24.06 -6.84 4.08
CA MET A 278 25.13 -7.47 3.30
C MET A 278 26.09 -6.43 2.71
N ALA A 279 25.58 -5.29 2.24
CA ALA A 279 26.39 -4.17 1.78
C ALA A 279 27.32 -3.65 2.90
N ARG A 280 26.80 -3.46 4.12
CA ARG A 280 27.62 -3.09 5.30
C ARG A 280 28.78 -4.06 5.51
N ILE A 281 28.50 -5.37 5.49
CA ILE A 281 29.50 -6.42 5.72
C ILE A 281 30.59 -6.41 4.63
N LEU A 282 30.20 -6.40 3.34
CA LEU A 282 31.12 -6.53 2.22
C LEU A 282 31.93 -5.25 1.95
N GLN A 283 31.31 -4.07 2.14
CA GLN A 283 31.97 -2.77 2.00
C GLN A 283 32.79 -2.39 3.25
N LYS A 284 32.61 -3.13 4.37
CA LYS A 284 33.34 -2.96 5.64
C LYS A 284 33.14 -1.58 6.29
N VAL A 285 31.93 -1.04 6.12
CA VAL A 285 31.51 0.27 6.66
C VAL A 285 30.85 0.10 8.02
N PRO A 286 30.91 1.10 8.92
CA PRO A 286 30.55 0.90 10.33
C PRO A 286 29.05 0.67 10.56
N ASN A 287 28.17 1.14 9.66
CA ASN A 287 26.72 1.01 9.75
C ASN A 287 26.08 0.91 8.34
N ASN A 288 24.81 0.53 8.26
CA ASN A 288 24.14 0.29 6.97
C ASN A 288 23.97 1.55 6.10
N TYR A 289 23.93 2.74 6.72
CA TYR A 289 23.69 4.00 6.01
C TYR A 289 24.93 4.50 5.25
N GLU A 290 26.12 4.07 5.67
CA GLU A 290 27.40 4.43 5.05
C GLU A 290 27.76 3.50 3.87
N THR A 291 26.75 2.85 3.27
CA THR A 291 26.87 2.02 2.06
C THR A 291 26.54 2.82 0.80
N ASP A 292 26.96 2.33 -0.36
CA ASP A 292 26.65 2.91 -1.68
C ASP A 292 25.15 3.12 -1.94
N LEU A 293 24.29 2.32 -1.29
CA LEU A 293 22.83 2.37 -1.39
C LEU A 293 22.20 3.63 -0.78
N ILE A 294 22.85 4.27 0.20
CA ILE A 294 22.24 5.34 1.02
C ILE A 294 23.19 6.53 1.22
N TYR A 295 24.49 6.29 1.38
CA TYR A 295 25.48 7.33 1.70
C TYR A 295 25.49 8.52 0.72
N PRO A 296 25.37 8.35 -0.61
CA PRO A 296 25.31 9.49 -1.54
C PRO A 296 24.09 10.39 -1.34
N ILE A 297 22.99 9.87 -0.78
CA ILE A 297 21.79 10.64 -0.42
C ILE A 297 22.05 11.47 0.85
N ILE A 298 22.75 10.87 1.81
CA ILE A 298 23.18 11.50 3.07
C ILE A 298 24.18 12.63 2.80
N GLU A 299 25.17 12.40 1.93
CA GLU A 299 26.09 13.45 1.47
C GLU A 299 25.33 14.59 0.80
N LYS A 300 24.31 14.29 -0.02
CA LYS A 300 23.51 15.35 -0.66
C LYS A 300 22.74 16.20 0.35
N ALA A 301 22.24 15.62 1.42
CA ALA A 301 21.64 16.36 2.52
C ALA A 301 22.69 17.17 3.32
N ALA A 302 23.89 16.62 3.51
CA ALA A 302 24.98 17.27 4.23
C ALA A 302 25.54 18.50 3.49
N GLU A 303 25.64 18.43 2.16
CA GLU A 303 25.94 19.57 1.28
C GLU A 303 24.94 20.72 1.50
N LEU A 304 23.64 20.42 1.48
CA LEU A 304 22.56 21.41 1.65
C LEU A 304 22.52 22.01 3.06
N ALA A 305 22.97 21.25 4.07
CA ALA A 305 23.18 21.74 5.44
C ALA A 305 24.48 22.53 5.62
N ASN A 306 25.40 22.52 4.63
CA ASN A 306 26.76 23.02 4.76
C ASN A 306 27.53 22.38 5.94
N VAL A 307 27.38 21.05 6.09
CA VAL A 307 27.97 20.24 7.16
C VAL A 307 28.84 19.13 6.56
N SER A 308 30.00 18.85 7.15
CA SER A 308 30.80 17.66 6.83
C SER A 308 30.29 16.46 7.64
N TYR A 309 29.73 15.44 6.98
CA TYR A 309 29.24 14.24 7.66
C TYR A 309 30.33 13.55 8.50
N VAL A 310 31.58 13.51 8.02
CA VAL A 310 32.69 12.87 8.75
C VAL A 310 32.98 13.58 10.08
N LEU A 311 33.01 14.91 10.06
CA LEU A 311 33.34 15.76 11.21
C LEU A 311 32.14 16.06 12.14
N ALA A 312 30.93 15.73 11.71
CA ALA A 312 29.70 15.94 12.47
C ALA A 312 29.67 15.09 13.77
N ASP A 313 28.95 15.60 14.77
CA ASP A 313 28.60 14.81 15.96
C ASP A 313 27.53 13.74 15.64
N ASP A 314 27.30 12.84 16.59
CA ASP A 314 26.39 11.71 16.40
C ASP A 314 24.93 12.14 16.21
N HIS A 315 24.52 13.27 16.79
CA HIS A 315 23.17 13.82 16.65
C HIS A 315 22.95 14.40 15.23
N THR A 316 23.93 15.14 14.71
CA THR A 316 23.93 15.62 13.33
C THR A 316 24.01 14.46 12.33
N LYS A 317 24.80 13.42 12.59
CA LYS A 317 24.85 12.18 11.79
C LYS A 317 23.51 11.43 11.80
N MET A 318 22.88 11.29 12.96
CA MET A 318 21.54 10.70 13.12
C MET A 318 20.51 11.43 12.24
N ASN A 319 20.50 12.76 12.30
CA ASN A 319 19.59 13.59 11.50
C ASN A 319 19.84 13.45 9.99
N LEU A 320 21.09 13.43 9.53
CA LEU A 320 21.41 13.21 8.12
C LEU A 320 21.00 11.79 7.64
N LYS A 321 21.14 10.76 8.50
CA LYS A 321 20.66 9.39 8.22
C LYS A 321 19.14 9.30 8.09
N ILE A 322 18.38 10.00 8.95
CA ILE A 322 16.91 10.08 8.87
C ILE A 322 16.47 10.64 7.51
N ILE A 323 17.11 11.72 7.04
CA ILE A 323 16.83 12.27 5.71
C ILE A 323 17.17 11.25 4.62
N GLY A 324 18.35 10.65 4.63
CA GLY A 324 18.77 9.67 3.61
C GLY A 324 17.81 8.48 3.47
N ASP A 325 17.45 7.85 4.60
CA ASP A 325 16.51 6.72 4.64
C ASP A 325 15.10 7.11 4.21
N HIS A 326 14.54 8.18 4.79
CA HIS A 326 13.16 8.56 4.53
C HIS A 326 12.96 9.05 3.10
N LEU A 327 13.91 9.77 2.51
CA LEU A 327 13.82 10.18 1.09
C LEU A 327 13.84 8.96 0.16
N ARG A 328 14.67 7.94 0.43
CA ARG A 328 14.64 6.67 -0.32
C ARG A 328 13.26 6.02 -0.22
N ALA A 329 12.69 5.93 0.99
CA ALA A 329 11.34 5.39 1.20
C ALA A 329 10.23 6.18 0.47
N ILE A 330 10.24 7.51 0.56
CA ILE A 330 9.21 8.39 -0.03
C ILE A 330 9.23 8.30 -1.56
N VAL A 331 10.42 8.31 -2.19
CA VAL A 331 10.56 8.24 -3.65
C VAL A 331 9.97 6.95 -4.21
N TYR A 332 10.28 5.80 -3.60
CA TYR A 332 9.69 4.51 -4.00
C TYR A 332 8.18 4.44 -3.71
N LEU A 333 7.70 4.99 -2.59
CA LEU A 333 6.26 5.01 -2.29
C LEU A 333 5.45 5.86 -3.27
N ILE A 334 5.94 7.05 -3.64
CA ILE A 334 5.28 7.91 -4.64
C ILE A 334 5.42 7.30 -6.05
N SER A 335 6.56 6.67 -6.37
CA SER A 335 6.71 5.89 -7.59
C SER A 335 5.64 4.79 -7.68
N ASP A 336 5.41 4.02 -6.61
CA ASP A 336 4.35 3.01 -6.53
C ASP A 336 2.92 3.59 -6.40
N GLY A 337 2.73 4.91 -6.55
CA GLY A 337 1.43 5.57 -6.60
C GLY A 337 0.81 5.93 -5.25
N VAL A 338 1.60 5.91 -4.17
CA VAL A 338 1.16 6.35 -2.84
C VAL A 338 1.45 7.84 -2.64
N PHE A 339 0.41 8.66 -2.63
CA PHE A 339 0.50 10.11 -2.46
C PHE A 339 0.21 10.58 -1.01
N PRO A 340 0.77 11.72 -0.55
CA PRO A 340 0.55 12.24 0.81
C PRO A 340 -0.93 12.50 1.12
N SER A 341 -1.45 11.88 2.18
CA SER A 341 -2.86 12.01 2.62
C SER A 341 -2.98 11.94 4.15
N ASN A 342 -4.17 12.12 4.70
CA ASN A 342 -4.42 11.98 6.15
C ASN A 342 -4.75 10.55 6.59
N ILE A 343 -4.81 9.57 5.67
CA ILE A 343 -5.27 8.21 5.98
C ILE A 343 -4.46 7.12 5.28
N GLY A 344 -4.35 5.95 5.94
CA GLY A 344 -3.74 4.75 5.38
C GLY A 344 -2.32 4.96 4.85
N ARG A 345 -2.06 4.48 3.63
CA ARG A 345 -0.73 4.55 2.99
C ARG A 345 -0.24 5.99 2.79
N GLY A 346 -1.16 6.91 2.47
CA GLY A 346 -0.82 8.32 2.26
C GLY A 346 -0.43 9.05 3.54
N TYR A 347 -0.95 8.62 4.70
CA TYR A 347 -0.49 9.12 6.00
C TYR A 347 0.97 8.72 6.27
N VAL A 348 1.39 7.50 5.90
CA VAL A 348 2.79 7.06 6.03
C VAL A 348 3.72 7.97 5.22
N VAL A 349 3.42 8.22 3.94
CA VAL A 349 4.23 9.11 3.08
C VAL A 349 4.27 10.53 3.65
N ARG A 350 3.11 11.06 4.09
CA ARG A 350 3.01 12.38 4.73
C ARG A 350 3.88 12.49 5.99
N ARG A 351 3.84 11.49 6.88
CA ARG A 351 4.67 11.43 8.10
C ARG A 351 6.16 11.45 7.78
N LEU A 352 6.61 10.62 6.83
CA LEU A 352 8.02 10.54 6.43
C LEU A 352 8.51 11.87 5.84
N ILE A 353 7.73 12.50 4.96
CA ILE A 353 8.02 13.84 4.40
C ILE A 353 8.19 14.85 5.52
N ARG A 354 7.18 14.98 6.41
CA ARG A 354 7.16 15.98 7.48
C ARG A 354 8.33 15.83 8.44
N ARG A 355 8.68 14.59 8.79
CA ARG A 355 9.85 14.28 9.60
C ARG A 355 11.14 14.71 8.90
N ALA A 356 11.34 14.34 7.63
CA ALA A 356 12.50 14.77 6.85
C ALA A 356 12.60 16.31 6.75
N VAL A 357 11.50 17.03 6.54
CA VAL A 357 11.47 18.52 6.54
C VAL A 357 11.92 19.09 7.89
N ARG A 358 11.37 18.60 9.00
CA ARG A 358 11.77 19.04 10.35
C ARG A 358 13.25 18.79 10.58
N THR A 359 13.73 17.59 10.30
CA THR A 359 15.14 17.20 10.45
C THR A 359 16.06 18.09 9.60
N GLY A 360 15.68 18.43 8.36
CA GLY A 360 16.43 19.37 7.53
C GLY A 360 16.50 20.77 8.13
N LYS A 361 15.40 21.24 8.74
CA LYS A 361 15.35 22.55 9.41
C LYS A 361 16.22 22.58 10.68
N LEU A 362 16.25 21.50 11.46
CA LEU A 362 17.16 21.35 12.62
C LEU A 362 18.64 21.36 12.20
N LEU A 363 18.96 20.79 11.04
CA LEU A 363 20.30 20.86 10.42
C LEU A 363 20.64 22.23 9.82
N GLY A 364 19.70 23.19 9.84
CA GLY A 364 19.92 24.53 9.30
C GLY A 364 19.79 24.64 7.77
N ILE A 365 19.25 23.63 7.09
CA ILE A 365 18.96 23.68 5.65
C ILE A 365 17.94 24.80 5.40
N LYS A 366 18.24 25.67 4.43
CA LYS A 366 17.40 26.83 4.07
C LYS A 366 17.11 26.82 2.58
N GLY A 367 15.82 26.72 2.25
CA GLY A 367 15.36 26.79 0.88
C GLY A 367 15.85 25.62 0.02
N ASP A 368 15.97 25.85 -1.29
CA ASP A 368 16.42 24.82 -2.26
C ASP A 368 17.95 24.66 -2.35
N GLY A 369 18.72 25.33 -1.50
CA GLY A 369 20.19 25.35 -1.59
C GLY A 369 20.77 26.02 -2.85
N ARG A 370 19.92 26.54 -3.75
CA ARG A 370 20.30 27.24 -5.00
C ARG A 370 20.06 28.75 -4.90
N GLY A 371 19.95 29.27 -3.68
CA GLY A 371 19.78 30.69 -3.36
C GLY A 371 18.33 31.14 -3.12
N ASN A 372 17.34 30.29 -3.38
CA ASN A 372 15.94 30.58 -3.04
C ASN A 372 15.63 30.04 -1.64
N VAL A 373 15.65 30.94 -0.64
CA VAL A 373 15.38 30.61 0.78
C VAL A 373 13.93 30.16 1.06
N GLU A 374 12.99 30.44 0.16
CA GLU A 374 11.60 29.94 0.18
C GLU A 374 11.43 28.67 -0.67
N GLY A 375 12.53 28.10 -1.15
CA GLY A 375 12.55 26.86 -1.93
C GLY A 375 12.31 25.61 -1.08
N ALA A 376 12.19 24.48 -1.77
CA ALA A 376 12.02 23.16 -1.19
C ALA A 376 13.32 22.35 -1.39
N PHE A 377 13.86 21.76 -0.33
CA PHE A 377 15.12 20.99 -0.39
C PHE A 377 14.90 19.50 -0.68
N LEU A 378 13.75 18.92 -0.30
CA LEU A 378 13.46 17.51 -0.53
C LEU A 378 13.52 17.11 -2.01
N PRO A 379 13.03 17.90 -2.99
CA PRO A 379 13.23 17.60 -4.41
C PRO A 379 14.71 17.47 -4.81
N ILE A 380 15.59 18.30 -4.24
CA ILE A 380 17.02 18.32 -4.57
C ILE A 380 17.74 17.07 -4.03
N VAL A 381 17.32 16.57 -2.87
CA VAL A 381 17.80 15.28 -2.33
C VAL A 381 17.20 14.12 -3.13
N ALA A 382 15.92 14.20 -3.50
CA ALA A 382 15.23 13.18 -4.30
C ALA A 382 15.80 13.02 -5.72
N GLU A 383 16.34 14.07 -6.34
CA GLU A 383 17.10 13.98 -7.61
C GLU A 383 18.20 12.88 -7.52
N LYS A 384 18.96 12.82 -6.40
CA LYS A 384 19.98 11.79 -6.18
C LYS A 384 19.39 10.39 -5.95
N VAL A 385 18.24 10.29 -5.27
CA VAL A 385 17.55 8.99 -5.10
C VAL A 385 17.06 8.43 -6.43
N ILE A 386 16.50 9.30 -7.29
CA ILE A 386 16.02 8.94 -8.62
C ILE A 386 17.18 8.49 -9.52
N GLU A 387 18.32 9.20 -9.47
CA GLU A 387 19.57 8.82 -10.15
C GLU A 387 20.02 7.41 -9.76
N LEU A 388 20.15 7.13 -8.45
CA LEU A 388 20.55 5.82 -7.93
C LEU A 388 19.55 4.71 -8.27
N SER A 389 18.26 5.03 -8.34
CA SER A 389 17.18 4.04 -8.54
C SER A 389 16.90 3.71 -10.01
N THR A 390 17.21 4.62 -10.94
CA THR A 390 16.82 4.54 -12.37
C THR A 390 17.19 3.23 -13.07
N HIS A 391 18.31 2.60 -12.71
CA HIS A 391 18.78 1.36 -13.33
C HIS A 391 18.21 0.09 -12.64
N ILE A 392 17.68 0.23 -11.44
CA ILE A 392 17.05 -0.83 -10.62
C ILE A 392 15.56 -0.88 -10.95
N ASP A 393 14.94 0.28 -11.09
CA ASP A 393 13.50 0.47 -11.26
C ASP A 393 13.22 1.65 -12.20
N ALA A 394 12.72 1.35 -13.40
CA ALA A 394 12.42 2.34 -14.42
C ALA A 394 11.23 3.25 -14.05
N ASP A 395 10.27 2.74 -13.26
CA ASP A 395 9.08 3.50 -12.85
C ASP A 395 9.44 4.70 -11.97
N VAL A 396 10.58 4.66 -11.26
CA VAL A 396 11.09 5.80 -10.49
C VAL A 396 11.51 6.95 -11.41
N LYS A 397 12.11 6.64 -12.57
CA LYS A 397 12.47 7.64 -13.58
C LYS A 397 11.25 8.16 -14.33
N ASP A 398 10.37 7.25 -14.77
CA ASP A 398 9.18 7.63 -15.55
C ASP A 398 8.21 8.51 -14.74
N ARG A 399 8.22 8.36 -13.40
CA ARG A 399 7.40 9.16 -12.47
C ARG A 399 8.18 10.29 -11.79
N ALA A 400 9.44 10.53 -12.17
CA ALA A 400 10.34 11.50 -11.51
C ALA A 400 9.73 12.90 -11.36
N SER A 401 9.15 13.47 -12.43
CA SER A 401 8.54 14.81 -12.39
C SER A 401 7.41 14.89 -11.36
N ARG A 402 6.61 13.81 -11.22
CA ARG A 402 5.51 13.72 -10.26
C ARG A 402 6.02 13.60 -8.82
N ILE A 403 7.06 12.79 -8.61
CA ILE A 403 7.73 12.62 -7.31
C ILE A 403 8.25 13.97 -6.80
N LEU A 404 8.95 14.72 -7.65
CA LEU A 404 9.51 16.04 -7.32
C LEU A 404 8.43 17.10 -7.05
N GLU A 405 7.34 17.10 -7.82
CA GLU A 405 6.19 18.00 -7.62
C GLU A 405 5.48 17.74 -6.28
N GLU A 406 5.20 16.46 -5.97
CA GLU A 406 4.51 16.05 -4.74
C GLU A 406 5.33 16.38 -3.49
N LEU A 407 6.64 16.10 -3.52
CA LEU A 407 7.60 16.48 -2.48
C LEU A 407 7.59 18.00 -2.24
N LYS A 408 7.76 18.78 -3.31
CA LYS A 408 7.77 20.25 -3.25
C LYS A 408 6.47 20.80 -2.65
N ARG A 409 5.31 20.26 -3.04
CA ARG A 409 4.02 20.74 -2.57
C ARG A 409 3.78 20.44 -1.09
N GLU A 410 4.08 19.23 -0.63
CA GLU A 410 3.89 18.86 0.78
C GLU A 410 4.91 19.57 1.68
N GLU A 411 6.17 19.73 1.24
CA GLU A 411 7.20 20.49 1.96
C GLU A 411 6.80 21.96 2.16
N LEU A 412 6.51 22.69 1.08
CA LEU A 412 6.17 24.12 1.17
C LEU A 412 4.90 24.37 1.99
N ARG A 413 3.93 23.46 1.92
CA ARG A 413 2.73 23.49 2.77
C ARG A 413 3.08 23.26 4.24
N PHE A 414 3.95 22.28 4.53
CA PHE A 414 4.28 21.91 5.90
C PHE A 414 5.18 22.94 6.59
N VAL A 415 6.13 23.56 5.90
CA VAL A 415 7.00 24.61 6.47
C VAL A 415 6.20 25.76 7.08
N GLN A 416 5.08 26.15 6.45
CA GLN A 416 4.17 27.19 6.94
C GLN A 416 3.45 26.82 8.26
N THR A 417 3.22 25.52 8.48
CA THR A 417 2.60 24.98 9.69
C THR A 417 3.63 24.74 10.80
N LEU A 418 4.81 24.20 10.43
CA LEU A 418 5.88 23.79 11.34
C LEU A 418 6.28 24.92 12.31
N GLU A 419 6.55 26.13 11.80
CA GLU A 419 7.01 27.26 12.64
C GLU A 419 6.01 27.68 13.72
N ARG A 420 4.71 27.61 13.40
CA ARG A 420 3.66 28.02 14.34
C ARG A 420 3.40 26.94 15.38
N GLY A 421 3.38 25.69 14.96
CA GLY A 421 3.14 24.55 15.84
C GLY A 421 4.34 24.21 16.73
N GLU A 422 5.59 24.35 16.26
CA GLU A 422 6.77 24.18 17.10
C GLU A 422 6.74 25.18 18.26
N LYS A 423 6.51 26.48 18.01
CA LYS A 423 6.42 27.50 19.06
C LYS A 423 5.34 27.18 20.10
N LEU A 424 4.13 26.81 19.64
CA LEU A 424 3.03 26.47 20.55
C LEU A 424 3.34 25.21 21.37
N LEU A 425 4.01 24.23 20.77
CA LEU A 425 4.47 23.03 21.48
C LEU A 425 5.56 23.35 22.51
N GLU A 426 6.45 24.33 22.27
CA GLU A 426 7.39 24.78 23.31
C GLU A 426 6.67 25.36 24.53
N GLU A 427 5.63 26.16 24.31
CA GLU A 427 4.78 26.75 25.34
C GLU A 427 4.06 25.65 26.14
N MET A 428 3.39 24.70 25.45
CA MET A 428 2.70 23.56 26.07
C MET A 428 3.66 22.63 26.84
N LEU A 429 4.87 22.39 26.32
CA LEU A 429 5.87 21.59 27.02
C LEU A 429 6.35 22.29 28.28
N ALA A 430 6.60 23.61 28.24
CA ALA A 430 6.99 24.38 29.42
C ALA A 430 5.94 24.27 30.55
N ASP A 431 4.66 24.40 30.21
CA ASP A 431 3.55 24.24 31.17
C ASP A 431 3.48 22.80 31.72
N ALA A 432 3.67 21.78 30.87
CA ALA A 432 3.73 20.38 31.29
C ALA A 432 4.91 20.10 32.26
N PHE A 433 6.09 20.71 32.04
CA PHE A 433 7.22 20.62 32.96
C PHE A 433 6.97 21.33 34.30
N LEU A 434 6.25 22.47 34.30
CA LEU A 434 5.86 23.16 35.52
C LEU A 434 4.89 22.31 36.35
N HIS A 435 3.82 21.79 35.74
CA HIS A 435 2.85 20.94 36.42
C HIS A 435 3.44 19.60 36.89
N ALA A 436 4.36 19.01 36.14
CA ALA A 436 5.10 17.82 36.57
C ALA A 436 5.87 18.07 37.87
N LYS A 437 6.55 19.23 37.95
CA LYS A 437 7.32 19.67 39.11
C LYS A 437 6.45 20.01 40.33
N GLU A 438 5.27 20.60 40.11
CA GLU A 438 4.30 20.90 41.17
C GLU A 438 3.66 19.63 41.76
N ASN A 439 3.31 18.66 40.90
CA ASN A 439 2.59 17.45 41.29
C ASN A 439 3.49 16.24 41.60
N GLY A 440 4.82 16.35 41.40
CA GLY A 440 5.77 15.25 41.60
C GLY A 440 5.58 14.11 40.60
N THR A 441 5.17 14.42 39.37
CA THR A 441 4.85 13.46 38.30
C THR A 441 5.83 13.60 37.12
N ALA A 442 5.77 12.67 36.17
CA ALA A 442 6.52 12.80 34.91
C ALA A 442 5.83 13.82 33.98
N PRO A 443 6.60 14.65 33.24
CA PRO A 443 6.04 15.59 32.26
C PRO A 443 5.35 14.85 31.12
N CYS A 444 4.11 15.28 30.85
CA CYS A 444 3.23 14.69 29.85
C CYS A 444 2.35 15.78 29.23
N LEU A 445 2.31 15.87 27.89
CA LEU A 445 1.29 16.62 27.17
C LEU A 445 -0.03 15.86 27.22
N SER A 446 -1.14 16.55 27.52
CA SER A 446 -2.44 15.91 27.51
C SER A 446 -2.88 15.58 26.08
N GLY A 447 -3.73 14.55 25.94
CA GLY A 447 -4.30 14.20 24.65
C GLY A 447 -5.08 15.35 23.99
N LYS A 448 -5.63 16.28 24.80
CA LYS A 448 -6.31 17.49 24.33
C LYS A 448 -5.35 18.51 23.74
N ASP A 449 -4.17 18.68 24.33
CA ASP A 449 -3.14 19.61 23.81
C ASP A 449 -2.56 19.08 22.49
N ALA A 450 -2.29 17.77 22.44
CA ALA A 450 -1.89 17.07 21.22
C ALA A 450 -2.98 17.14 20.13
N PHE A 451 -4.26 17.01 20.51
CA PHE A 451 -5.39 17.13 19.58
C PHE A 451 -5.56 18.56 19.09
N LEU A 452 -5.42 19.57 19.96
CA LEU A 452 -5.47 20.98 19.60
C LEU A 452 -4.37 21.35 18.59
N LEU A 453 -3.12 20.91 18.85
CA LEU A 453 -2.00 21.05 17.91
C LEU A 453 -2.34 20.44 16.54
N TYR A 454 -2.88 19.23 16.52
CA TYR A 454 -3.24 18.52 15.29
C TYR A 454 -4.40 19.16 14.53
N ASP A 455 -5.53 19.38 15.18
CA ASP A 455 -6.78 19.79 14.54
C ASP A 455 -6.78 21.28 14.17
N THR A 456 -6.49 22.14 15.14
CA THR A 456 -6.57 23.61 14.96
C THR A 456 -5.33 24.18 14.27
N TYR A 457 -4.15 23.66 14.58
CA TYR A 457 -2.89 24.20 14.05
C TYR A 457 -2.29 23.34 12.92
N GLY A 458 -2.84 22.15 12.65
CA GLY A 458 -2.34 21.23 11.61
C GLY A 458 -1.01 20.54 11.97
N PHE A 459 -0.56 20.68 13.23
CA PHE A 459 0.75 20.24 13.68
C PHE A 459 0.74 18.73 14.01
N PRO A 460 1.63 17.91 13.45
CA PRO A 460 1.37 16.48 13.36
C PRO A 460 1.66 15.77 14.69
N VAL A 461 0.74 14.92 15.17
CA VAL A 461 0.88 14.22 16.45
C VAL A 461 2.16 13.37 16.52
N GLU A 462 2.61 12.82 15.39
CA GLU A 462 3.87 12.11 15.27
C GLU A 462 5.09 13.00 15.60
N ILE A 463 5.08 14.27 15.22
CA ILE A 463 6.15 15.23 15.51
C ILE A 463 5.97 15.80 16.92
N THR A 464 4.73 16.01 17.39
CA THR A 464 4.45 16.36 18.79
C THR A 464 5.08 15.34 19.74
N LYS A 465 4.91 14.05 19.43
CA LYS A 465 5.51 12.95 20.19
C LYS A 465 7.04 12.97 20.13
N GLU A 466 7.62 13.06 18.93
CA GLU A 466 9.09 13.06 18.76
C GLU A 466 9.76 14.24 19.50
N VAL A 467 9.21 15.46 19.39
CA VAL A 467 9.69 16.65 20.10
C VAL A 467 9.54 16.53 21.62
N ALA A 468 8.43 15.94 22.10
CA ALA A 468 8.23 15.72 23.53
C ALA A 468 9.27 14.73 24.08
N GLU A 469 9.47 13.60 23.41
CA GLU A 469 10.45 12.57 23.79
C GLU A 469 11.89 13.11 23.77
N GLU A 470 12.26 13.91 22.77
CA GLU A 470 13.55 14.62 22.70
C GLU A 470 13.80 15.53 23.92
N ARG A 471 12.76 16.10 24.52
CA ARG A 471 12.85 16.94 25.73
C ARG A 471 12.68 16.15 27.03
N GLY A 472 12.41 14.85 26.98
CA GLY A 472 12.15 14.01 28.15
C GLY A 472 10.72 14.10 28.70
N ALA A 473 9.76 14.51 27.86
CA ALA A 473 8.33 14.48 28.14
C ALA A 473 7.63 13.38 27.34
N SER A 474 6.42 13.01 27.79
CA SER A 474 5.54 12.06 27.10
C SER A 474 4.33 12.75 26.49
N VAL A 475 3.54 12.03 25.67
CA VAL A 475 2.27 12.51 25.13
C VAL A 475 1.20 11.45 25.41
N ASP A 476 0.05 11.86 25.93
CA ASP A 476 -1.11 11.00 26.12
C ASP A 476 -1.81 10.71 24.77
N VAL A 477 -1.27 9.72 24.06
CA VAL A 477 -1.81 9.24 22.78
C VAL A 477 -3.23 8.65 22.94
N ASN A 478 -3.54 8.01 24.07
CA ASN A 478 -4.87 7.46 24.32
C ASN A 478 -5.91 8.59 24.44
N GLY A 479 -5.59 9.67 25.15
CA GLY A 479 -6.42 10.87 25.21
C GLY A 479 -6.57 11.56 23.84
N PHE A 480 -5.50 11.58 23.02
CA PHE A 480 -5.56 12.09 21.65
C PHE A 480 -6.53 11.26 20.79
N ASP A 481 -6.43 9.93 20.84
CA ASP A 481 -7.32 9.02 20.09
C ASP A 481 -8.79 9.14 20.55
N VAL A 482 -9.02 9.39 21.85
CA VAL A 482 -10.36 9.71 22.37
C VAL A 482 -10.91 11.01 21.77
N GLU A 483 -10.11 12.07 21.65
CA GLU A 483 -10.57 13.32 21.03
C GLU A 483 -10.73 13.21 19.50
N MET A 484 -9.87 12.45 18.82
CA MET A 484 -10.05 12.08 17.41
C MET A 484 -11.36 11.32 17.18
N GLU A 485 -11.69 10.35 18.04
CA GLU A 485 -12.95 9.62 17.97
C GLU A 485 -14.14 10.48 18.39
N ASN A 486 -13.98 11.44 19.32
CA ASN A 486 -15.01 12.44 19.62
C ASN A 486 -15.29 13.33 18.40
N GLN A 487 -14.25 13.83 17.72
CA GLN A 487 -14.39 14.61 16.48
C GLN A 487 -15.06 13.78 15.37
N ARG A 488 -14.64 12.52 15.21
CA ARG A 488 -15.24 11.58 14.27
C ARG A 488 -16.71 11.34 14.58
N ARG A 489 -17.06 11.12 15.85
CA ARG A 489 -18.46 10.99 16.32
C ARG A 489 -19.26 12.25 16.16
N GLN A 490 -18.68 13.45 16.32
CA GLN A 490 -19.39 14.71 16.07
C GLN A 490 -19.64 14.91 14.57
N SER A 491 -18.66 14.59 13.72
CA SER A 491 -18.78 14.63 12.26
C SER A 491 -19.79 13.60 11.74
N GLN A 492 -19.76 12.40 12.32
CA GLN A 492 -20.76 11.35 12.09
C GLN A 492 -22.11 11.72 12.68
N ALA A 493 -22.22 12.38 13.83
CA ALA A 493 -23.48 12.84 14.40
C ALA A 493 -24.08 14.00 13.61
N ALA A 494 -23.27 14.84 12.97
CA ALA A 494 -23.74 15.81 11.98
C ALA A 494 -24.28 15.12 10.71
N HIS A 495 -23.69 13.99 10.29
CA HIS A 495 -24.24 13.13 9.24
C HIS A 495 -25.46 12.29 9.70
N SER A 496 -25.49 11.86 10.95
CA SER A 496 -26.50 10.98 11.53
C SER A 496 -27.68 11.76 12.10
N ALA A 497 -27.58 13.06 12.38
CA ALA A 497 -28.74 13.93 12.57
C ALA A 497 -29.63 13.99 11.31
N VAL A 498 -29.13 13.52 10.16
CA VAL A 498 -29.88 13.29 8.91
C VAL A 498 -30.33 11.82 8.74
N LYS A 499 -29.77 10.85 9.49
CA LYS A 499 -30.11 9.40 9.44
C LYS A 499 -30.79 8.83 10.73
N LEU A 500 -30.88 9.59 11.83
CA LEU A 500 -31.48 9.19 13.13
C LEU A 500 -33.02 9.22 13.11
N ALA A 501 -33.59 8.54 12.12
CA ALA A 501 -35.02 8.26 12.01
C ALA A 501 -35.31 6.75 11.85
N VAL A 502 -34.29 5.88 11.79
CA VAL A 502 -34.46 4.42 11.65
C VAL A 502 -33.55 3.70 12.63
N GLY A 503 -34.16 2.93 13.54
CA GLY A 503 -33.46 2.16 14.57
C GLY A 503 -32.93 0.80 14.10
N ASN A 504 -32.10 0.19 14.94
CA ASN A 504 -31.41 -1.07 14.68
C ASN A 504 -32.39 -2.25 14.47
N GLY A 505 -32.20 -3.02 13.38
CA GLY A 505 -32.73 -4.38 13.26
C GLY A 505 -31.71 -5.38 13.79
N ALA A 506 -32.11 -6.25 14.72
CA ALA A 506 -31.30 -7.33 15.26
C ALA A 506 -31.72 -8.69 14.68
N ASP A 507 -30.79 -9.65 14.69
CA ASP A 507 -30.91 -11.09 14.42
C ASP A 507 -32.24 -11.61 13.84
N ILE A 508 -32.26 -11.83 12.52
CA ILE A 508 -33.26 -12.65 11.84
C ILE A 508 -32.63 -14.03 11.58
N THR A 509 -33.38 -15.09 11.88
CA THR A 509 -32.94 -16.49 11.94
C THR A 509 -32.54 -17.11 10.59
N GLU A 510 -31.73 -18.18 10.65
CA GLU A 510 -31.06 -18.89 9.55
C GLU A 510 -31.97 -19.57 8.47
N ASP A 511 -33.30 -19.41 8.54
CA ASP A 511 -34.28 -20.17 7.74
C ASP A 511 -35.00 -19.38 6.62
N VAL A 512 -34.68 -18.09 6.40
CA VAL A 512 -35.34 -17.28 5.35
C VAL A 512 -34.57 -17.38 4.02
N PRO A 513 -35.21 -17.77 2.90
CA PRO A 513 -34.56 -17.84 1.59
C PRO A 513 -34.26 -16.45 1.00
N ASP A 514 -33.27 -16.38 0.11
CA ASP A 514 -32.91 -15.16 -0.62
C ASP A 514 -34.10 -14.58 -1.42
N THR A 515 -34.21 -13.25 -1.44
CA THR A 515 -35.22 -12.56 -2.25
C THR A 515 -34.80 -12.51 -3.72
N GLU A 516 -35.67 -12.95 -4.63
CA GLU A 516 -35.48 -12.78 -6.08
C GLU A 516 -35.67 -11.30 -6.47
N PHE A 517 -34.61 -10.66 -7.00
CA PHE A 517 -34.66 -9.26 -7.40
C PHE A 517 -35.04 -9.08 -8.87
N LEU A 518 -36.23 -8.52 -9.11
CA LEU A 518 -36.83 -8.31 -10.43
C LEU A 518 -36.64 -6.87 -10.98
N GLY A 519 -36.06 -5.97 -10.17
CA GLY A 519 -36.03 -4.54 -10.44
C GLY A 519 -35.16 -4.10 -11.63
N TYR A 520 -34.40 -5.01 -12.24
CA TYR A 520 -33.71 -4.77 -13.51
C TYR A 520 -34.67 -4.79 -14.72
N GLU A 521 -35.75 -5.58 -14.63
CA GLU A 521 -36.66 -5.86 -15.75
C GLU A 521 -38.01 -5.14 -15.60
N THR A 522 -38.52 -5.04 -14.37
CA THR A 522 -39.85 -4.49 -14.08
C THR A 522 -39.86 -3.60 -12.83
N LEU A 523 -40.83 -2.68 -12.79
CA LEU A 523 -41.14 -1.84 -11.62
C LEU A 523 -42.40 -2.30 -10.88
N TYR A 524 -43.02 -3.39 -11.35
CA TYR A 524 -44.21 -4.02 -10.79
C TYR A 524 -44.03 -5.53 -10.74
N ALA A 525 -44.36 -6.16 -9.61
CA ALA A 525 -44.43 -7.61 -9.49
C ALA A 525 -45.48 -8.05 -8.46
N ARG A 526 -45.92 -9.31 -8.56
CA ARG A 526 -46.68 -9.97 -7.49
C ARG A 526 -45.75 -10.80 -6.64
N ALA A 527 -45.81 -10.60 -5.33
CA ALA A 527 -44.92 -11.25 -4.36
C ALA A 527 -45.71 -11.84 -3.20
N LEU A 528 -45.12 -12.81 -2.51
CA LEU A 528 -45.64 -13.35 -1.26
C LEU A 528 -44.93 -12.66 -0.10
N VAL A 529 -45.67 -12.32 0.95
CA VAL A 529 -45.10 -11.90 2.24
C VAL A 529 -44.56 -13.14 2.96
N GLU A 530 -43.25 -13.25 3.09
CA GLU A 530 -42.59 -14.36 3.80
C GLU A 530 -42.46 -14.07 5.30
N SER A 531 -42.26 -12.80 5.68
CA SER A 531 -42.20 -12.39 7.08
C SER A 531 -42.58 -10.91 7.27
N LEU A 532 -43.08 -10.59 8.46
CA LEU A 532 -43.39 -9.24 8.93
C LEU A 532 -42.67 -9.01 10.25
N LEU A 533 -42.05 -7.84 10.39
CA LEU A 533 -41.34 -7.41 11.60
C LEU A 533 -41.88 -6.07 12.09
N VAL A 534 -42.06 -5.94 13.40
CA VAL A 534 -42.37 -4.67 14.07
C VAL A 534 -41.35 -4.46 15.18
N ASN A 535 -40.61 -3.35 15.14
CA ASN A 535 -39.47 -3.08 16.03
C ASN A 535 -38.47 -4.26 16.10
N GLY A 536 -38.17 -4.87 14.93
CA GLY A 536 -37.29 -6.04 14.82
C GLY A 536 -37.85 -7.38 15.31
N ASN A 537 -39.10 -7.44 15.82
CA ASN A 537 -39.70 -8.67 16.31
C ASN A 537 -40.66 -9.27 15.26
N PRO A 538 -40.61 -10.59 14.97
CA PRO A 538 -41.48 -11.23 14.00
C PRO A 538 -42.94 -11.30 14.49
N VAL A 539 -43.86 -11.01 13.58
CA VAL A 539 -45.32 -10.98 13.83
C VAL A 539 -46.09 -11.62 12.69
N MET A 540 -47.24 -12.24 12.99
CA MET A 540 -48.08 -12.88 11.98
C MET A 540 -48.94 -11.89 11.17
N GLN A 541 -49.29 -10.76 11.78
CA GLN A 541 -50.13 -9.72 11.17
C GLN A 541 -49.80 -8.32 11.74
N VAL A 542 -50.04 -7.27 10.94
CA VAL A 542 -49.87 -5.87 11.34
C VAL A 542 -51.03 -5.03 10.79
N SER A 543 -51.61 -4.16 11.61
CA SER A 543 -52.73 -3.28 11.25
C SER A 543 -52.27 -1.91 10.74
N ASP A 544 -53.22 -1.13 10.24
CA ASP A 544 -53.05 0.24 9.80
C ASP A 544 -52.46 1.16 10.88
N GLY A 545 -51.79 2.22 10.42
CA GLY A 545 -51.09 3.20 11.26
C GLY A 545 -49.73 2.74 11.80
N SER A 546 -49.38 1.46 11.68
CA SER A 546 -48.13 0.89 12.19
C SER A 546 -46.97 1.00 11.19
N GLU A 547 -45.76 1.21 11.71
CA GLU A 547 -44.53 0.96 10.95
C GLU A 547 -44.25 -0.55 10.90
N VAL A 548 -43.75 -1.02 9.76
CA VAL A 548 -43.53 -2.45 9.48
C VAL A 548 -42.31 -2.63 8.59
N GLU A 549 -41.56 -3.71 8.83
CA GLU A 549 -40.58 -4.22 7.88
C GLU A 549 -41.13 -5.51 7.24
N VAL A 550 -41.19 -5.54 5.91
CA VAL A 550 -41.80 -6.61 5.12
C VAL A 550 -40.72 -7.34 4.33
N LEU A 551 -40.65 -8.66 4.50
CA LEU A 551 -39.80 -9.54 3.68
C LEU A 551 -40.67 -10.20 2.63
N LEU A 552 -40.22 -10.13 1.37
CA LEU A 552 -40.90 -10.69 0.21
C LEU A 552 -40.04 -11.79 -0.41
N ASN A 553 -40.67 -12.81 -1.00
CA ASN A 553 -39.95 -13.82 -1.77
C ASN A 553 -39.29 -13.26 -3.04
N ARG A 554 -39.87 -12.20 -3.62
CA ARG A 554 -39.32 -11.47 -4.77
C ARG A 554 -39.75 -10.01 -4.76
N THR A 555 -38.95 -9.12 -5.34
CA THR A 555 -39.24 -7.69 -5.32
C THR A 555 -38.73 -6.92 -6.55
N PRO A 556 -39.49 -5.94 -7.07
CA PRO A 556 -38.99 -4.98 -8.03
C PRO A 556 -38.19 -3.82 -7.38
N PHE A 557 -38.23 -3.67 -6.04
CA PHE A 557 -37.60 -2.56 -5.32
C PHE A 557 -36.09 -2.75 -5.18
N TYR A 558 -35.31 -1.76 -5.59
CA TYR A 558 -33.87 -1.69 -5.38
C TYR A 558 -33.58 -1.27 -3.93
N ALA A 559 -32.76 -2.05 -3.24
CA ALA A 559 -32.30 -1.75 -1.89
C ALA A 559 -31.07 -0.80 -1.90
N GLU A 560 -30.89 0.02 -0.85
CA GLU A 560 -29.75 0.96 -0.74
C GLU A 560 -28.42 0.22 -0.98
N SER A 561 -27.73 0.54 -2.07
CA SER A 561 -26.51 -0.16 -2.49
C SER A 561 -25.76 0.59 -3.60
N GLY A 562 -24.43 0.47 -3.63
CA GLY A 562 -23.57 1.15 -4.63
C GLY A 562 -23.64 2.68 -4.55
N GLY A 563 -23.94 3.24 -3.38
CA GLY A 563 -24.17 4.68 -3.17
C GLY A 563 -25.56 5.17 -3.62
N GLN A 564 -26.38 4.34 -4.28
CA GLN A 564 -27.75 4.68 -4.63
C GLN A 564 -28.70 4.38 -3.47
N ILE A 565 -29.56 5.35 -3.14
CA ILE A 565 -30.62 5.17 -2.14
C ILE A 565 -31.67 4.14 -2.59
N ALA A 566 -32.38 3.58 -1.61
CA ALA A 566 -33.46 2.64 -1.85
C ALA A 566 -34.62 3.24 -2.65
N ASP A 567 -35.40 2.40 -3.33
CA ASP A 567 -36.65 2.82 -3.95
C ASP A 567 -37.77 3.09 -2.93
N HIS A 568 -38.65 4.01 -3.30
CA HIS A 568 -39.94 4.20 -2.65
C HIS A 568 -41.07 3.67 -3.54
N GLY A 569 -42.22 3.37 -2.95
CA GLY A 569 -43.37 2.83 -3.67
C GLY A 569 -44.44 2.29 -2.74
N PHE A 570 -45.24 1.35 -3.23
CA PHE A 570 -46.38 0.80 -2.50
C PHE A 570 -46.49 -0.72 -2.67
N LEU A 571 -46.99 -1.38 -1.62
CA LEU A 571 -47.51 -2.75 -1.70
C LEU A 571 -49.04 -2.68 -1.61
N TYR A 572 -49.75 -3.23 -2.59
CA TYR A 572 -51.22 -3.28 -2.59
C TYR A 572 -51.72 -4.70 -2.34
N PHE A 573 -52.78 -4.86 -1.54
CA PHE A 573 -53.43 -6.15 -1.32
C PHE A 573 -54.94 -6.00 -1.13
N SER A 574 -55.71 -7.06 -1.33
CA SER A 574 -57.16 -7.07 -1.12
C SER A 574 -57.49 -7.47 0.31
N ASP A 575 -58.29 -6.68 1.03
CA ASP A 575 -58.54 -6.91 2.46
C ASP A 575 -59.82 -7.72 2.77
N GLY A 576 -59.68 -9.05 2.79
CA GLY A 576 -60.69 -9.98 3.30
C GLY A 576 -62.02 -9.90 2.53
N GLU A 577 -63.12 -9.73 3.26
CA GLU A 577 -64.47 -9.57 2.69
C GLU A 577 -64.70 -8.20 2.03
N SER A 578 -63.79 -7.22 2.22
CA SER A 578 -63.85 -5.92 1.54
C SER A 578 -63.22 -5.99 0.14
N ARG A 579 -63.81 -5.22 -0.80
CA ARG A 579 -63.22 -4.99 -2.13
C ARG A 579 -62.23 -3.82 -2.16
N GLU A 580 -61.97 -3.20 -1.01
CA GLU A 580 -61.03 -2.08 -0.90
C GLU A 580 -59.58 -2.59 -0.97
N LYS A 581 -58.72 -1.80 -1.63
CA LYS A 581 -57.28 -2.12 -1.77
C LYS A 581 -56.54 -1.54 -0.57
N ALA A 582 -56.17 -2.40 0.36
CA ALA A 582 -55.24 -2.08 1.43
C ALA A 582 -53.85 -1.76 0.88
N VAL A 583 -53.10 -0.92 1.60
CA VAL A 583 -51.88 -0.27 1.11
C VAL A 583 -50.80 -0.19 2.19
N VAL A 584 -49.59 -0.64 1.87
CA VAL A 584 -48.36 -0.27 2.60
C VAL A 584 -47.57 0.73 1.76
N GLU A 585 -47.18 1.85 2.35
CA GLU A 585 -46.24 2.81 1.74
C GLU A 585 -44.80 2.43 2.12
N ILE A 586 -43.98 2.07 1.13
CA ILE A 586 -42.57 1.72 1.30
C ILE A 586 -41.71 2.97 1.06
N LYS A 587 -40.85 3.28 2.04
CA LYS A 587 -39.97 4.48 2.03
C LYS A 587 -38.50 4.16 2.13
N ASP A 588 -38.15 2.93 2.47
CA ASP A 588 -36.77 2.46 2.48
C ASP A 588 -36.74 0.96 2.23
N VAL A 589 -35.67 0.47 1.63
CA VAL A 589 -35.43 -0.95 1.36
C VAL A 589 -33.96 -1.23 1.58
N GLN A 590 -33.66 -2.13 2.52
CA GLN A 590 -32.29 -2.43 2.94
C GLN A 590 -31.97 -3.90 2.66
N LYS A 591 -30.69 -4.23 2.45
CA LYS A 591 -30.24 -5.62 2.39
C LYS A 591 -29.83 -6.10 3.77
N SER A 592 -30.30 -7.28 4.16
CA SER A 592 -29.79 -8.01 5.33
C SER A 592 -28.82 -9.11 4.88
N PHE A 593 -28.46 -10.05 5.78
CA PHE A 593 -27.65 -11.23 5.46
C PHE A 593 -28.10 -11.92 4.16
N GLY A 594 -27.14 -12.39 3.36
CA GLY A 594 -27.41 -12.98 2.05
C GLY A 594 -27.90 -11.94 1.03
N ASN A 595 -28.98 -12.26 0.33
CA ASN A 595 -29.67 -11.38 -0.62
C ASN A 595 -31.14 -11.18 -0.20
N ILE A 596 -31.39 -11.03 1.11
CA ILE A 596 -32.72 -10.74 1.69
C ILE A 596 -33.01 -9.23 1.62
N PHE A 597 -34.16 -8.85 1.03
CA PHE A 597 -34.60 -7.46 0.91
C PHE A 597 -35.65 -7.13 1.97
N VAL A 598 -35.33 -6.19 2.85
CA VAL A 598 -36.17 -5.74 3.97
C VAL A 598 -36.83 -4.42 3.58
N HIS A 599 -38.16 -4.45 3.32
CA HIS A 599 -38.92 -3.29 2.86
C HIS A 599 -39.52 -2.56 4.07
N LYS A 600 -39.02 -1.37 4.38
CA LYS A 600 -39.47 -0.58 5.53
C LYS A 600 -40.53 0.43 5.11
N GLY A 601 -41.66 0.44 5.82
CA GLY A 601 -42.82 1.22 5.44
C GLY A 601 -43.83 1.43 6.55
N THR A 602 -44.95 2.04 6.18
CA THR A 602 -46.10 2.27 7.06
C THR A 602 -47.34 1.68 6.41
N ILE A 603 -48.11 0.88 7.17
CA ILE A 603 -49.42 0.41 6.71
C ILE A 603 -50.39 1.59 6.75
N ARG A 604 -50.91 1.97 5.58
CA ARG A 604 -51.84 3.10 5.43
C ARG A 604 -53.28 2.66 5.63
N GLU A 605 -53.64 1.50 5.10
CA GLU A 605 -55.00 0.96 5.10
C GLU A 605 -54.92 -0.58 5.16
N GLY A 606 -55.81 -1.22 5.94
CA GLY A 606 -55.98 -2.69 6.05
C GLY A 606 -55.01 -3.40 7.01
N VAL A 607 -55.10 -4.73 7.05
CA VAL A 607 -54.24 -5.60 7.89
C VAL A 607 -53.34 -6.47 7.01
N LEU A 608 -52.02 -6.33 7.07
CA LEU A 608 -51.10 -7.19 6.33
C LEU A 608 -50.79 -8.46 7.14
N GLU A 609 -50.78 -9.62 6.49
CA GLU A 609 -50.54 -10.93 7.11
C GLU A 609 -49.39 -11.67 6.40
N VAL A 610 -48.67 -12.52 7.14
CA VAL A 610 -47.67 -13.44 6.57
C VAL A 610 -48.38 -14.47 5.66
N GLY A 611 -47.78 -14.76 4.51
CA GLY A 611 -48.37 -15.61 3.47
C GLY A 611 -49.35 -14.91 2.52
N ARG A 612 -49.54 -13.58 2.63
CA ARG A 612 -50.44 -12.82 1.76
C ARG A 612 -49.76 -12.47 0.42
N GLU A 613 -50.49 -12.58 -0.71
CA GLU A 613 -50.02 -12.05 -2.00
C GLU A 613 -50.20 -10.52 -2.03
N VAL A 614 -49.15 -9.81 -2.45
CA VAL A 614 -49.12 -8.35 -2.61
C VAL A 614 -48.71 -7.96 -4.04
N GLU A 615 -49.28 -6.87 -4.55
CA GLU A 615 -48.84 -6.19 -5.78
C GLU A 615 -47.81 -5.11 -5.41
N ALA A 616 -46.52 -5.44 -5.54
CA ALA A 616 -45.39 -4.57 -5.26
C ALA A 616 -45.13 -3.61 -6.43
N THR A 617 -45.20 -2.30 -6.19
CA THR A 617 -45.11 -1.25 -7.22
C THR A 617 -44.13 -0.14 -6.82
N VAL A 618 -43.05 0.04 -7.57
CA VAL A 618 -42.05 1.10 -7.39
C VAL A 618 -42.51 2.42 -8.04
N ASP A 619 -42.22 3.57 -7.41
CA ASP A 619 -42.44 4.86 -8.06
C ASP A 619 -41.47 5.06 -9.25
N ALA A 620 -42.03 4.93 -10.46
CA ALA A 620 -41.27 5.03 -11.70
C ALA A 620 -40.61 6.40 -11.93
N LYS A 621 -41.13 7.49 -11.36
CA LYS A 621 -40.51 8.83 -11.45
C LYS A 621 -39.30 8.90 -10.54
N LEU A 622 -39.40 8.42 -9.31
CA LEU A 622 -38.29 8.36 -8.35
C LEU A 622 -37.16 7.47 -8.88
N ARG A 623 -37.49 6.24 -9.30
CA ARG A 623 -36.53 5.33 -9.95
C ARG A 623 -35.84 5.97 -11.15
N GLN A 624 -36.57 6.67 -12.02
CA GLN A 624 -35.97 7.29 -13.19
C GLN A 624 -35.00 8.43 -12.81
N ARG A 625 -35.28 9.22 -11.77
CA ARG A 625 -34.33 10.22 -11.26
C ARG A 625 -33.06 9.57 -10.70
N ALA A 626 -33.20 8.52 -9.90
CA ALA A 626 -32.06 7.75 -9.40
C ALA A 626 -31.20 7.18 -10.56
N LYS A 627 -31.82 6.59 -11.58
CA LYS A 627 -31.12 6.07 -12.77
C LYS A 627 -30.35 7.14 -13.54
N VAL A 628 -30.93 8.34 -13.71
CA VAL A 628 -30.27 9.48 -14.37
C VAL A 628 -29.05 9.91 -13.57
N HIS A 629 -29.20 10.10 -12.25
CA HIS A 629 -28.10 10.47 -11.37
C HIS A 629 -27.01 9.40 -11.29
N HIS A 630 -27.37 8.11 -11.23
CA HIS A 630 -26.41 7.00 -11.28
C HIS A 630 -25.60 7.03 -12.59
N THR A 631 -26.27 7.18 -13.74
CA THR A 631 -25.59 7.28 -15.04
C THR A 631 -24.66 8.50 -15.10
N ALA A 632 -25.11 9.64 -14.56
CA ALA A 632 -24.31 10.85 -14.48
C ALA A 632 -23.07 10.70 -13.57
N THR A 633 -23.12 9.88 -12.52
CA THR A 633 -21.95 9.52 -11.69
C THR A 633 -20.85 8.84 -12.52
N HIS A 634 -21.20 7.87 -13.37
CA HIS A 634 -20.24 7.20 -14.26
C HIS A 634 -19.63 8.18 -15.28
N LEU A 635 -20.46 9.05 -15.87
CA LEU A 635 -19.97 10.10 -16.78
C LEU A 635 -19.06 11.10 -16.05
N LEU A 636 -19.39 11.50 -14.82
CA LEU A 636 -18.58 12.42 -14.02
C LEU A 636 -17.22 11.80 -13.70
N GLN A 637 -17.15 10.54 -13.30
CA GLN A 637 -15.88 9.83 -13.10
C GLN A 637 -15.04 9.77 -14.39
N ALA A 638 -15.66 9.47 -15.53
CA ALA A 638 -14.95 9.41 -16.82
C ALA A 638 -14.44 10.80 -17.27
N ALA A 639 -15.21 11.87 -17.01
CA ALA A 639 -14.80 13.24 -17.32
C ALA A 639 -13.67 13.71 -16.41
N LEU A 640 -13.77 13.45 -15.09
CA LEU A 640 -12.70 13.69 -14.13
C LEU A 640 -11.40 12.98 -14.51
N LYS A 641 -11.46 11.68 -14.85
CA LYS A 641 -10.28 10.93 -15.33
C LYS A 641 -9.63 11.53 -16.58
N LYS A 642 -10.40 12.23 -17.41
CA LYS A 642 -9.95 12.81 -18.68
C LYS A 642 -9.37 14.22 -18.53
N VAL A 643 -9.96 15.05 -17.67
CA VAL A 643 -9.53 16.45 -17.45
C VAL A 643 -8.46 16.54 -16.35
N VAL A 644 -8.60 15.74 -15.29
CA VAL A 644 -7.84 15.88 -14.04
C VAL A 644 -6.68 14.88 -13.97
N GLY A 645 -6.92 13.62 -14.33
CA GLY A 645 -5.90 12.57 -14.32
C GLY A 645 -6.50 11.16 -14.19
N GLN A 646 -5.90 10.16 -14.85
CA GLN A 646 -6.41 8.77 -14.91
C GLN A 646 -6.49 8.09 -13.55
N GLU A 647 -5.68 8.53 -12.59
CA GLU A 647 -5.66 8.14 -11.19
C GLU A 647 -6.90 8.59 -10.40
N THR A 648 -7.75 9.46 -10.96
CA THR A 648 -8.94 9.97 -10.26
C THR A 648 -9.94 8.83 -10.03
N SER A 649 -10.05 8.38 -8.77
CA SER A 649 -10.93 7.30 -8.34
C SER A 649 -12.00 7.81 -7.38
N GLN A 650 -13.16 7.14 -7.37
CA GLN A 650 -14.21 7.37 -6.39
C GLN A 650 -13.67 7.10 -4.98
N ALA A 651 -13.88 8.07 -4.08
CA ALA A 651 -13.64 7.96 -2.63
C ALA A 651 -14.97 7.89 -1.85
N GLY A 652 -16.08 8.35 -2.46
CA GLY A 652 -17.43 8.27 -1.92
C GLY A 652 -18.46 8.62 -2.99
N SER A 653 -19.70 8.15 -2.85
CA SER A 653 -20.78 8.41 -3.79
C SER A 653 -22.13 8.41 -3.08
N LEU A 654 -23.02 9.32 -3.47
CA LEU A 654 -24.42 9.35 -3.07
C LEU A 654 -25.27 9.65 -4.31
N VAL A 655 -26.21 8.78 -4.63
CA VAL A 655 -27.17 8.94 -5.72
C VAL A 655 -28.57 8.97 -5.10
N ALA A 656 -29.12 10.17 -4.96
CA ALA A 656 -30.45 10.43 -4.41
C ALA A 656 -31.44 10.82 -5.53
N PHE A 657 -32.73 11.00 -5.20
CA PHE A 657 -33.73 11.37 -6.21
C PHE A 657 -33.66 12.83 -6.68
N ASP A 658 -33.02 13.70 -5.91
CA ASP A 658 -32.94 15.16 -6.11
C ASP A 658 -31.52 15.64 -6.46
N ARG A 659 -30.48 14.85 -6.13
CA ARG A 659 -29.07 15.17 -6.35
C ARG A 659 -28.19 13.95 -6.48
N LEU A 660 -26.96 14.16 -6.97
CA LEU A 660 -25.83 13.25 -6.77
C LEU A 660 -24.69 13.96 -6.03
N ARG A 661 -23.85 13.19 -5.34
CA ARG A 661 -22.56 13.60 -4.78
C ARG A 661 -21.52 12.58 -5.21
N PHE A 662 -20.38 13.05 -5.69
CA PHE A 662 -19.23 12.20 -6.04
C PHE A 662 -17.99 12.78 -5.36
N ASP A 663 -17.44 12.03 -4.41
CA ASP A 663 -16.24 12.40 -3.69
C ASP A 663 -15.05 11.68 -4.33
N PHE A 664 -13.96 12.41 -4.60
CA PHE A 664 -12.75 11.85 -5.20
C PHE A 664 -11.51 12.47 -4.57
N ASN A 665 -10.42 11.71 -4.54
CA ASN A 665 -9.15 12.18 -4.00
C ASN A 665 -8.41 12.98 -5.06
N PHE A 666 -8.29 14.30 -4.87
CA PHE A 666 -7.44 15.15 -5.68
C PHE A 666 -6.69 16.16 -4.79
N HIS A 667 -5.49 16.54 -5.22
CA HIS A 667 -4.51 17.21 -4.36
C HIS A 667 -4.78 18.71 -4.14
N ARG A 668 -5.74 19.27 -4.88
CA ARG A 668 -6.20 20.66 -4.85
C ARG A 668 -7.68 20.74 -5.23
N PRO A 669 -8.38 21.86 -4.97
CA PRO A 669 -9.65 22.14 -5.62
C PRO A 669 -9.53 22.16 -7.15
N LEU A 670 -10.61 21.83 -7.84
CA LEU A 670 -10.72 22.07 -9.29
C LEU A 670 -10.72 23.58 -9.57
N HIS A 671 -10.06 23.98 -10.65
CA HIS A 671 -10.13 25.33 -11.18
C HIS A 671 -11.43 25.53 -11.98
N GLU A 672 -11.92 26.78 -12.08
CA GLU A 672 -13.19 27.09 -12.76
C GLU A 672 -13.22 26.60 -14.22
N ASN A 673 -12.09 26.69 -14.94
CA ASN A 673 -11.97 26.19 -16.31
C ASN A 673 -12.08 24.65 -16.38
N GLU A 674 -11.54 23.92 -15.40
CA GLU A 674 -11.65 22.46 -15.33
C GLU A 674 -13.10 22.04 -15.06
N ILE A 675 -13.80 22.76 -14.18
CA ILE A 675 -15.23 22.53 -13.88
C ILE A 675 -16.06 22.71 -15.17
N VAL A 676 -15.85 23.81 -15.90
CA VAL A 676 -16.53 24.08 -17.17
C VAL A 676 -16.20 23.03 -18.24
N GLU A 677 -14.95 22.54 -18.30
CA GLU A 677 -14.56 21.48 -19.23
C GLU A 677 -15.23 20.14 -18.88
N ILE A 678 -15.23 19.75 -17.60
CA ILE A 678 -15.91 18.55 -17.10
C ILE A 678 -17.41 18.61 -17.42
N GLU A 679 -18.08 19.71 -17.11
CA GLU A 679 -19.49 19.93 -17.42
C GLU A 679 -19.77 19.86 -18.93
N GLY A 680 -18.91 20.48 -19.75
CA GLY A 680 -19.02 20.45 -21.21
C GLY A 680 -18.86 19.05 -21.80
N ILE A 681 -17.92 18.25 -21.28
CA ILE A 681 -17.70 16.86 -21.69
C ILE A 681 -18.89 15.98 -21.32
N ILE A 682 -19.42 16.10 -20.11
CA ILE A 682 -20.58 15.31 -19.64
C ILE A 682 -21.83 15.64 -20.47
N ASN A 683 -22.14 16.94 -20.64
CA ASN A 683 -23.28 17.37 -21.45
C ASN A 683 -23.15 16.94 -22.92
N LYS A 684 -21.92 16.92 -23.47
CA LYS A 684 -21.68 16.37 -24.80
C LYS A 684 -22.01 14.87 -24.85
N TRP A 685 -21.52 14.06 -23.92
CA TRP A 685 -21.80 12.61 -23.89
C TRP A 685 -23.29 12.30 -23.70
N ILE A 686 -24.01 13.12 -22.92
CA ILE A 686 -25.47 13.05 -22.83
C ILE A 686 -26.13 13.35 -24.18
N GLY A 687 -25.65 14.39 -24.89
CA GLY A 687 -26.12 14.75 -26.23
C GLY A 687 -25.78 13.73 -27.32
N ASP A 688 -24.66 13.02 -27.20
CA ASP A 688 -24.25 11.93 -28.09
C ASP A 688 -25.17 10.69 -27.97
N ALA A 689 -26.00 10.60 -26.90
CA ALA A 689 -27.06 9.62 -26.70
C ALA A 689 -26.64 8.15 -26.96
N THR A 690 -25.40 7.79 -26.58
CA THR A 690 -24.82 6.47 -26.84
C THR A 690 -25.60 5.37 -26.10
N LEU A 691 -25.82 4.24 -26.79
CA LEU A 691 -26.57 3.11 -26.24
C LEU A 691 -25.82 2.46 -25.06
N LEU A 692 -26.41 2.56 -23.86
CA LEU A 692 -25.95 1.82 -22.67
C LEU A 692 -26.19 0.31 -22.87
N GLN A 693 -25.17 -0.50 -22.59
CA GLN A 693 -25.27 -1.96 -22.56
C GLN A 693 -24.77 -2.49 -21.22
N THR A 694 -25.51 -3.42 -20.63
CA THR A 694 -25.11 -4.19 -19.46
C THR A 694 -24.95 -5.66 -19.85
N LYS A 695 -23.95 -6.34 -19.27
CA LYS A 695 -23.69 -7.77 -19.48
C LYS A 695 -23.07 -8.32 -18.20
N VAL A 696 -23.63 -9.41 -17.69
CA VAL A 696 -23.00 -10.20 -16.62
C VAL A 696 -21.89 -11.05 -17.26
N MET A 697 -20.67 -11.00 -16.73
CA MET A 697 -19.54 -11.76 -17.25
C MET A 697 -18.50 -12.08 -16.15
N PRO A 698 -17.57 -13.03 -16.37
CA PRO A 698 -16.50 -13.29 -15.42
C PRO A 698 -15.64 -12.05 -15.16
N LEU A 699 -15.25 -11.81 -13.90
CA LEU A 699 -14.48 -10.63 -13.47
C LEU A 699 -13.22 -10.37 -14.31
N VAL A 700 -12.54 -11.42 -14.77
CA VAL A 700 -11.35 -11.32 -15.62
C VAL A 700 -11.69 -10.76 -17.00
N ASP A 701 -12.81 -11.16 -17.59
CA ASP A 701 -13.24 -10.69 -18.90
C ASP A 701 -13.78 -9.26 -18.84
N ALA A 702 -14.48 -8.90 -17.76
CA ALA A 702 -14.88 -7.51 -17.47
C ALA A 702 -13.66 -6.57 -17.41
N LYS A 703 -12.61 -6.96 -16.67
CA LYS A 703 -11.35 -6.20 -16.62
C LYS A 703 -10.70 -6.05 -18.01
N ARG A 704 -10.68 -7.11 -18.83
CA ARG A 704 -10.18 -7.02 -20.23
C ARG A 704 -11.05 -6.13 -21.12
N ALA A 705 -12.36 -6.07 -20.88
CA ALA A 705 -13.28 -5.19 -21.60
C ALA A 705 -13.14 -3.70 -21.20
N GLY A 706 -12.24 -3.37 -20.26
CA GLY A 706 -12.00 -2.01 -19.79
C GLY A 706 -12.85 -1.60 -18.59
N ALA A 707 -13.49 -2.56 -17.89
CA ALA A 707 -14.19 -2.26 -16.64
C ALA A 707 -13.20 -1.73 -15.58
N ILE A 708 -13.46 -0.52 -15.09
CA ILE A 708 -12.68 0.12 -14.04
C ILE A 708 -13.20 -0.40 -12.70
N ALA A 709 -12.48 -1.32 -12.08
CA ALA A 709 -12.81 -1.81 -10.74
C ALA A 709 -12.67 -0.67 -9.71
N MET A 710 -13.69 -0.50 -8.86
CA MET A 710 -13.64 0.47 -7.77
C MET A 710 -12.80 -0.06 -6.60
N PHE A 711 -12.11 0.82 -5.90
CA PHE A 711 -11.40 0.47 -4.67
C PHE A 711 -12.40 0.11 -3.56
N GLY A 712 -12.29 -1.09 -2.99
CA GLY A 712 -13.02 -1.52 -1.81
C GLY A 712 -14.29 -2.35 -2.06
N GLU A 713 -14.77 -2.48 -3.29
CA GLU A 713 -15.92 -3.33 -3.61
C GLU A 713 -15.53 -4.81 -3.74
N LYS A 714 -16.25 -5.70 -3.04
CA LYS A 714 -16.12 -7.15 -3.20
C LYS A 714 -16.96 -7.61 -4.39
N TYR A 715 -16.33 -7.75 -5.54
CA TYR A 715 -16.93 -8.37 -6.72
C TYR A 715 -17.01 -9.90 -6.59
N GLY A 716 -18.09 -10.50 -7.06
CA GLY A 716 -18.22 -11.96 -7.19
C GLY A 716 -17.41 -12.53 -8.35
N GLU A 717 -17.53 -13.84 -8.59
CA GLU A 717 -16.89 -14.47 -9.76
C GLU A 717 -17.43 -13.94 -11.09
N GLN A 718 -18.70 -13.47 -11.09
CA GLN A 718 -19.33 -12.74 -12.18
C GLN A 718 -19.71 -11.33 -11.70
N VAL A 719 -19.65 -10.37 -12.63
CA VAL A 719 -19.94 -8.93 -12.48
C VAL A 719 -20.74 -8.40 -13.66
#